data_AF-A0A969HYN6-F1
#
_entry.id   AF-A0A969HYN6-F1
#
_cell.length_a   1.000
_cell.length_b   1.000
_cell.length_c   1.000
_cell.angle_alpha   90.00
_cell.angle_beta   90.00
_cell.angle_gamma   90.00
#
_symmetry.space_group_name_H-M   'P 1'
#
loop_
_entity.id
_entity.type
_entity.pdbx_description
1 polymer ?
#
loop_
_entity_poly.entity_id
_entity_poly.type
_entity_poly.pdbx_seq_one_letter_code
_entity_poly.pdbx_strand_id
1 'polypeptide(L)'
;MGDVNNDGWLDVIAAGPHQHALHILPGAAAGLTSVQRHALPGSITALLVDDVNRRDGLADIVVGIDDSATPRLLVFEGAQGALAAAPETIALPHPARALAVGQLDGQPGHDIAVAAGREVLILHGRDRHLSQDSQRRAAVAAPHLSRWYATLEPVALAVGNFAGTAAAEVAALDATGRLALLDPRDGTVQALHLPGTAATHLQAARVSGLPTDDLLLLNPTDDTLHLLLDGAAADTAAHADRVLLPYPLSGAGAVVLPTHFNRDARSDLVVLTADQPAPHIVQTQANRTYVVTEVDDTDDGTCRPTDCTLREAINAANENSGPDAIAFDLDSGMQTIAISTSLPAIVEPLTIDGTTQPGYRDTPLIVLNGQALDTGTLLNQTSSDALVFDTDSSAVLGLGIVGFSGSGIVLRGNGHRVQSSVVGLLPDETSLLPNDRHGIVIDDGAQNLIGGPTDRERNSIAGNRGTGIVVQGAAATENQIQGNDIGIIGSASVNAAASDITPGNGQGGIVIEDGSDNTIGGTEAGLGNVVAGNLGTGIAIVRSRATGNIIQGNLIGTGRDGIEENGNTGAGIALEGAAGNTIGGTASSARNIIAANNTGIVLRNSSTTDTVIQGNAIGVDATGSAMLGNSNGGIVLNGVVENSIGGVVPEARNIIAGNTGSGIIIMGSNATRNRVQGNYIGTDQAGGIALGNSEHGVVVEAPGNLIGGTDAGTGNVLSGNRRSGVRIANATAEGNQIQGNRIGTDQSGTRVLGNGEDGVVIINAARTVLGGMVPAARNIIATNQRHGVVVQGDQAENTRIQGNLIGLDAIGETVLGNAGSGIFLAQSVNTEIGGASPEAANVIAGSRTNGIFASFSTATVQHNTISQNDVGLRVQGGRVMAIGNTLTNNRTVFAIAAGQLRGYVNSITNYGTAVLSTGGSFLGSYNWWGRSTGSAPAGLNIDVWNNRLYAEPAEWVVGDGSAELGAARLTGGTGIAIVVRYERESFEQAAASADTIASRLCSDYYGFFAIDGGGTWRIRIPIDERAPCNQTLQEQLVYWVPQPLTCRNDLTREDCWQPFPGEGVRGATATTNEQSIVIANVRAGDLRGVAYAAGPLVPTELPITLLAAGALVGVLLLALLLFVLWRRRTTQPAAAPAVQSTAGEGI
;
A
#
# COMPACT_ATOMS: atom_id res chain seq x y z
N MET A 1 -23.45 9.40 -7.51
CA MET A 1 -23.63 7.94 -7.23
C MET A 1 -22.26 7.32 -7.39
N GLY A 2 -22.03 6.12 -6.87
CA GLY A 2 -20.71 5.49 -6.99
C GLY A 2 -20.52 4.39 -5.96
N ASP A 3 -19.49 3.57 -6.12
CA ASP A 3 -19.13 2.58 -5.11
C ASP A 3 -18.47 3.30 -3.91
N VAL A 4 -19.26 3.55 -2.86
CA VAL A 4 -18.79 4.20 -1.62
C VAL A 4 -18.50 3.19 -0.50
N ASN A 5 -18.70 1.89 -0.79
CA ASN A 5 -18.59 0.80 0.19
C ASN A 5 -17.48 -0.23 -0.16
N ASN A 6 -16.95 -0.15 -1.38
CA ASN A 6 -15.93 -1.00 -1.99
C ASN A 6 -16.36 -2.48 -2.17
N ASP A 7 -17.53 -2.70 -2.81
CA ASP A 7 -18.01 -4.03 -3.21
C ASP A 7 -18.10 -4.26 -4.73
N GLY A 8 -17.76 -3.26 -5.54
CA GLY A 8 -17.80 -3.29 -7.00
C GLY A 8 -19.15 -2.94 -7.63
N TRP A 9 -20.10 -2.39 -6.85
CA TRP A 9 -21.41 -1.95 -7.35
C TRP A 9 -21.69 -0.47 -7.01
N LEU A 10 -22.43 0.21 -7.89
CA LEU A 10 -22.78 1.62 -7.68
C LEU A 10 -23.84 1.78 -6.58
N ASP A 11 -23.50 2.54 -5.54
CA ASP A 11 -24.41 2.92 -4.45
C ASP A 11 -25.17 4.22 -4.79
N VAL A 12 -26.39 4.32 -4.23
CA VAL A 12 -27.18 5.57 -4.25
C VAL A 12 -27.19 6.20 -2.86
N ILE A 13 -26.60 7.39 -2.75
CA ILE A 13 -26.52 8.15 -1.50
C ILE A 13 -27.51 9.31 -1.62
N ALA A 14 -28.39 9.45 -0.62
CA ALA A 14 -29.40 10.48 -0.55
C ALA A 14 -29.42 11.18 0.82
N ALA A 15 -29.80 12.45 0.83
CA ALA A 15 -30.02 13.22 2.05
C ALA A 15 -31.13 14.26 1.83
N GLY A 16 -31.94 14.51 2.85
CA GLY A 16 -32.80 15.70 2.86
C GLY A 16 -32.07 16.92 3.42
N PRO A 17 -32.32 18.14 2.92
CA PRO A 17 -31.78 19.36 3.51
C PRO A 17 -32.19 19.49 4.98
N HIS A 18 -31.29 20.00 5.82
CA HIS A 18 -31.41 20.11 7.28
C HIS A 18 -31.60 18.78 8.05
N GLN A 19 -31.45 17.62 7.40
CA GLN A 19 -31.40 16.34 8.11
C GLN A 19 -30.03 16.10 8.75
N HIS A 20 -29.97 15.21 9.75
CA HIS A 20 -28.74 14.84 10.47
C HIS A 20 -28.24 13.42 10.09
N ALA A 21 -28.49 12.98 8.86
CA ALA A 21 -28.04 11.67 8.38
C ALA A 21 -27.99 11.56 6.86
N LEU A 22 -27.04 10.77 6.36
CA LEU A 22 -27.06 10.22 5.01
C LEU A 22 -27.90 8.95 5.00
N HIS A 23 -28.56 8.70 3.87
CA HIS A 23 -29.25 7.45 3.55
C HIS A 23 -28.53 6.80 2.37
N ILE A 24 -27.88 5.66 2.59
CA ILE A 24 -27.16 4.91 1.54
C ILE A 24 -28.04 3.72 1.14
N LEU A 25 -28.22 3.51 -0.16
CA LEU A 25 -28.84 2.33 -0.74
C LEU A 25 -27.72 1.56 -1.45
N PRO A 26 -27.13 0.52 -0.81
CA PRO A 26 -25.99 -0.15 -1.39
C PRO A 26 -26.36 -0.92 -2.66
N GLY A 27 -25.45 -0.94 -3.63
CA GLY A 27 -25.54 -1.76 -4.83
C GLY A 27 -25.51 -3.27 -4.54
N ALA A 28 -25.78 -4.05 -5.59
CA ALA A 28 -25.54 -5.49 -5.66
C ALA A 28 -25.88 -5.99 -7.09
N ALA A 29 -25.47 -7.22 -7.41
CA ALA A 29 -25.86 -7.92 -8.64
C ALA A 29 -27.39 -8.10 -8.84
N ALA A 30 -28.20 -7.86 -7.82
CA ALA A 30 -29.67 -7.91 -7.87
C ALA A 30 -30.33 -6.51 -7.90
N GLY A 31 -29.55 -5.44 -8.04
CA GLY A 31 -29.99 -4.05 -7.83
C GLY A 31 -29.85 -3.61 -6.38
N LEU A 32 -30.46 -2.46 -6.06
CA LEU A 32 -30.29 -1.79 -4.76
C LEU A 32 -30.82 -2.62 -3.57
N THR A 33 -30.07 -2.59 -2.48
CA THR A 33 -30.33 -3.33 -1.24
C THR A 33 -31.03 -2.45 -0.18
N SER A 34 -31.05 -2.88 1.09
CA SER A 34 -31.76 -2.19 2.16
C SER A 34 -31.08 -0.88 2.58
N VAL A 35 -31.86 0.22 2.65
CA VAL A 35 -31.41 1.55 3.09
C VAL A 35 -30.63 1.48 4.41
N GLN A 36 -29.33 1.78 4.35
CA GLN A 36 -28.49 2.07 5.50
C GLN A 36 -28.59 3.55 5.89
N ARG A 37 -28.28 3.89 7.14
CA ARG A 37 -28.36 5.27 7.65
C ARG A 37 -27.12 5.65 8.45
N HIS A 38 -26.32 6.57 7.92
CA HIS A 38 -25.13 7.11 8.59
C HIS A 38 -25.47 8.46 9.24
N ALA A 39 -25.30 8.58 10.56
CA ALA A 39 -25.64 9.80 11.30
C ALA A 39 -24.52 10.85 11.24
N LEU A 40 -24.88 12.14 11.11
CA LEU A 40 -23.93 13.25 11.02
C LEU A 40 -23.98 14.18 12.24
N PRO A 41 -22.87 14.88 12.57
CA PRO A 41 -22.79 15.74 13.76
C PRO A 41 -23.46 17.11 13.59
N GLY A 42 -23.85 17.49 12.36
CA GLY A 42 -24.55 18.73 12.04
C GLY A 42 -25.74 18.47 11.10
N SER A 43 -26.48 19.52 10.76
CA SER A 43 -27.56 19.47 9.77
C SER A 43 -27.00 19.65 8.36
N ILE A 44 -27.45 18.85 7.39
CA ILE A 44 -26.90 18.83 6.03
C ILE A 44 -27.33 20.08 5.25
N THR A 45 -26.37 20.71 4.57
CA THR A 45 -26.58 21.90 3.75
C THR A 45 -26.18 21.71 2.28
N ALA A 46 -25.24 20.80 2.00
CA ALA A 46 -24.90 20.34 0.65
C ALA A 46 -24.38 18.89 0.69
N LEU A 47 -24.47 18.17 -0.44
CA LEU A 47 -23.99 16.80 -0.61
C LEU A 47 -23.48 16.62 -2.04
N LEU A 48 -22.34 15.93 -2.19
CA LEU A 48 -21.76 15.47 -3.45
C LEU A 48 -21.17 14.06 -3.25
N VAL A 49 -21.17 13.25 -4.31
CA VAL A 49 -20.54 11.92 -4.35
C VAL A 49 -19.82 11.79 -5.69
N ASP A 50 -18.50 11.72 -5.64
CA ASP A 50 -17.57 11.77 -6.76
C ASP A 50 -16.20 11.21 -6.34
N ASP A 51 -15.26 10.96 -7.25
CA ASP A 51 -13.87 10.60 -6.91
C ASP A 51 -13.06 11.91 -6.68
N VAL A 52 -12.58 12.16 -5.45
CA VAL A 52 -11.94 13.44 -5.07
C VAL A 52 -10.53 13.23 -4.53
N ASN A 53 -9.79 14.33 -4.27
CA ASN A 53 -8.41 14.27 -3.78
C ASN A 53 -7.47 13.54 -4.76
N ARG A 54 -7.21 12.24 -4.58
CA ARG A 54 -6.49 11.40 -5.55
C ARG A 54 -7.46 10.42 -6.16
N ARG A 55 -7.62 10.51 -7.49
CA ARG A 55 -8.37 9.51 -8.24
C ARG A 55 -7.80 8.11 -8.04
N ASP A 56 -8.63 7.23 -7.49
CA ASP A 56 -8.30 5.83 -7.21
C ASP A 56 -9.41 4.83 -7.65
N GLY A 57 -10.51 5.35 -8.20
CA GLY A 57 -11.61 4.56 -8.78
C GLY A 57 -12.71 4.17 -7.78
N LEU A 58 -12.59 4.60 -6.51
CA LEU A 58 -13.68 4.58 -5.54
C LEU A 58 -14.43 5.92 -5.54
N ALA A 59 -15.68 5.91 -5.05
CA ALA A 59 -16.44 7.14 -4.87
C ALA A 59 -16.36 7.62 -3.41
N ASP A 60 -16.08 8.91 -3.25
CA ASP A 60 -16.05 9.60 -1.97
C ASP A 60 -17.37 10.31 -1.68
N ILE A 61 -17.55 10.80 -0.44
CA ILE A 61 -18.74 11.56 -0.05
C ILE A 61 -18.34 12.88 0.58
N VAL A 62 -18.71 13.97 -0.07
CA VAL A 62 -18.47 15.34 0.40
C VAL A 62 -19.77 15.95 0.93
N VAL A 63 -19.77 16.37 2.19
CA VAL A 63 -20.99 16.86 2.89
C VAL A 63 -20.76 18.21 3.55
N GLY A 64 -21.54 19.21 3.17
CA GLY A 64 -21.66 20.47 3.90
C GLY A 64 -22.59 20.32 5.10
N ILE A 65 -22.15 20.76 6.28
CA ILE A 65 -22.94 20.72 7.52
C ILE A 65 -22.94 22.04 8.29
N ASP A 66 -24.04 22.33 8.97
CA ASP A 66 -24.19 23.42 9.95
C ASP A 66 -24.72 22.87 11.28
N ASP A 67 -24.04 23.20 12.38
CA ASP A 67 -24.36 22.84 13.76
C ASP A 67 -24.71 24.05 14.65
N SER A 68 -24.90 25.23 14.05
CA SER A 68 -25.10 26.55 14.68
C SER A 68 -23.91 27.14 15.46
N ALA A 69 -22.78 26.44 15.55
CA ALA A 69 -21.55 26.93 16.17
C ALA A 69 -20.47 27.26 15.12
N THR A 70 -20.24 26.33 14.18
CA THR A 70 -19.30 26.51 13.06
C THR A 70 -19.73 25.67 11.84
N PRO A 71 -20.01 26.29 10.67
CA PRO A 71 -20.20 25.55 9.42
C PRO A 71 -18.95 24.79 9.00
N ARG A 72 -19.11 23.58 8.47
CA ARG A 72 -18.00 22.66 8.14
C ARG A 72 -18.28 21.87 6.86
N LEU A 73 -17.21 21.48 6.17
CA LEU A 73 -17.21 20.44 5.15
C LEU A 73 -16.68 19.14 5.78
N LEU A 74 -17.30 18.01 5.46
CA LEU A 74 -16.80 16.67 5.75
C LEU A 74 -16.45 15.99 4.42
N VAL A 75 -15.22 15.50 4.28
CA VAL A 75 -14.78 14.68 3.14
C VAL A 75 -14.56 13.26 3.66
N PHE A 76 -15.52 12.38 3.38
CA PHE A 76 -15.42 10.95 3.62
C PHE A 76 -14.73 10.30 2.42
N GLU A 77 -13.60 9.66 2.67
CA GLU A 77 -12.72 9.06 1.67
C GLU A 77 -11.98 7.91 2.35
N GLY A 78 -11.80 6.77 1.66
CA GLY A 78 -11.21 5.61 2.28
C GLY A 78 -10.92 4.46 1.33
N ALA A 79 -9.72 3.89 1.45
CA ALA A 79 -9.23 2.71 0.72
C ALA A 79 -9.95 1.37 1.04
N GLN A 80 -11.14 1.45 1.65
CA GLN A 80 -12.09 0.37 1.91
C GLN A 80 -13.54 0.89 1.80
N GLY A 81 -13.76 1.88 0.93
CA GLY A 81 -14.99 2.68 0.83
C GLY A 81 -14.93 3.95 1.69
N ALA A 82 -15.56 5.04 1.21
CA ALA A 82 -15.56 6.37 1.82
C ALA A 82 -15.92 6.39 3.32
N LEU A 83 -16.89 5.55 3.71
CA LEU A 83 -17.42 5.49 5.07
C LEU A 83 -16.63 4.57 6.02
N ALA A 84 -15.59 3.88 5.53
CA ALA A 84 -14.71 3.05 6.37
C ALA A 84 -13.70 3.88 7.20
N ALA A 85 -13.43 5.11 6.78
CA ALA A 85 -12.55 6.05 7.47
C ALA A 85 -13.33 7.18 8.17
N ALA A 86 -12.66 7.91 9.07
CA ALA A 86 -13.19 9.14 9.63
C ALA A 86 -12.98 10.30 8.62
N PRO A 87 -13.98 11.18 8.40
CA PRO A 87 -13.89 12.23 7.39
C PRO A 87 -12.86 13.29 7.76
N GLU A 88 -12.16 13.82 6.75
CA GLU A 88 -11.45 15.08 6.91
C GLU A 88 -12.47 16.20 7.15
N THR A 89 -12.25 17.00 8.20
CA THR A 89 -13.19 18.03 8.66
C THR A 89 -12.59 19.41 8.44
N ILE A 90 -13.17 20.19 7.54
CA ILE A 90 -12.67 21.50 7.11
C ILE A 90 -13.64 22.58 7.61
N ALA A 91 -13.12 23.65 8.23
CA ALA A 91 -13.94 24.76 8.70
C ALA A 91 -14.29 25.72 7.56
N LEU A 92 -15.57 26.05 7.43
CA LEU A 92 -16.08 26.97 6.41
C LEU A 92 -16.46 28.33 7.03
N PRO A 93 -16.33 29.45 6.29
CA PRO A 93 -16.77 30.77 6.76
C PRO A 93 -18.30 30.88 6.87
N HIS A 94 -19.02 30.13 6.03
CA HIS A 94 -20.48 30.09 5.94
C HIS A 94 -20.91 28.66 5.57
N PRO A 95 -22.18 28.27 5.77
CA PRO A 95 -22.68 26.98 5.28
C PRO A 95 -22.51 26.82 3.77
N ALA A 96 -22.04 25.64 3.34
CA ALA A 96 -21.95 25.29 1.92
C ALA A 96 -23.36 25.15 1.32
N ARG A 97 -23.60 25.80 0.18
CA ARG A 97 -24.88 25.74 -0.57
C ARG A 97 -24.80 24.84 -1.79
N ALA A 98 -23.65 24.82 -2.45
CA ALA A 98 -23.36 23.99 -3.61
C ALA A 98 -21.90 23.52 -3.54
N LEU A 99 -21.67 22.37 -4.18
CA LEU A 99 -20.38 21.69 -4.30
C LEU A 99 -20.23 21.27 -5.77
N ALA A 100 -19.01 21.34 -6.29
CA ALA A 100 -18.65 20.76 -7.58
C ALA A 100 -17.18 20.27 -7.51
N VAL A 101 -16.82 19.34 -8.40
CA VAL A 101 -15.51 18.67 -8.44
C VAL A 101 -14.90 18.79 -9.84
N GLY A 102 -13.56 18.76 -9.91
CA GLY A 102 -12.78 18.65 -11.14
C GLY A 102 -11.33 19.08 -10.93
N GLN A 103 -10.52 19.06 -11.99
CA GLN A 103 -9.11 19.48 -11.92
C GLN A 103 -9.01 21.00 -12.17
N LEU A 104 -8.83 21.78 -11.10
CA LEU A 104 -8.96 23.24 -11.11
C LEU A 104 -7.62 23.98 -11.01
N ASP A 105 -6.63 23.44 -10.28
CA ASP A 105 -5.29 24.08 -10.16
C ASP A 105 -4.20 23.49 -11.08
N GLY A 106 -4.52 22.44 -11.84
CA GLY A 106 -3.60 21.76 -12.74
C GLY A 106 -2.52 20.92 -12.06
N GLN A 107 -2.67 20.59 -10.78
CA GLN A 107 -1.92 19.51 -10.12
C GLN A 107 -2.64 18.16 -10.28
N PRO A 108 -1.97 17.01 -10.09
CA PRO A 108 -2.61 15.70 -10.15
C PRO A 108 -3.55 15.48 -8.97
N GLY A 109 -4.85 15.53 -9.24
CA GLY A 109 -5.90 15.40 -8.24
C GLY A 109 -7.20 16.07 -8.67
N HIS A 110 -8.28 15.77 -7.97
CA HIS A 110 -9.60 16.39 -8.18
C HIS A 110 -9.93 17.29 -6.99
N ASP A 111 -10.08 18.58 -7.29
CA ASP A 111 -10.37 19.68 -6.37
C ASP A 111 -11.86 19.75 -6.04
N ILE A 112 -12.22 20.39 -4.92
CA ILE A 112 -13.62 20.64 -4.55
C ILE A 112 -13.89 22.15 -4.49
N ALA A 113 -14.74 22.63 -5.40
CA ALA A 113 -15.29 23.99 -5.37
C ALA A 113 -16.50 24.07 -4.43
N VAL A 114 -16.51 25.04 -3.51
CA VAL A 114 -17.53 25.20 -2.46
C VAL A 114 -18.13 26.59 -2.48
N ALA A 115 -19.45 26.69 -2.67
CA ALA A 115 -20.20 27.94 -2.56
C ALA A 115 -20.58 28.21 -1.10
N ALA A 116 -19.94 29.20 -0.45
CA ALA A 116 -20.09 29.49 0.97
C ALA A 116 -20.41 30.98 1.22
N GLY A 117 -21.70 31.31 1.28
CA GLY A 117 -22.16 32.69 1.43
C GLY A 117 -21.84 33.50 0.17
N ARG A 118 -20.91 34.46 0.27
CA ARG A 118 -20.40 35.26 -0.87
C ARG A 118 -18.99 34.86 -1.34
N GLU A 119 -18.47 33.74 -0.85
CA GLU A 119 -17.18 33.19 -1.25
C GLU A 119 -17.39 31.93 -2.11
N VAL A 120 -16.61 31.79 -3.17
CA VAL A 120 -16.29 30.48 -3.77
C VAL A 120 -14.93 30.08 -3.20
N LEU A 121 -14.86 28.89 -2.61
CA LEU A 121 -13.67 28.37 -1.98
C LEU A 121 -13.21 27.15 -2.79
N ILE A 122 -11.93 27.05 -3.15
CA ILE A 122 -11.39 25.83 -3.75
C ILE A 122 -10.58 25.10 -2.69
N LEU A 123 -11.05 23.91 -2.31
CA LEU A 123 -10.28 22.96 -1.53
C LEU A 123 -9.40 22.19 -2.51
N HIS A 124 -8.09 22.34 -2.37
CA HIS A 124 -7.14 21.76 -3.30
C HIS A 124 -6.94 20.26 -3.02
N GLY A 125 -7.11 19.45 -4.05
CA GLY A 125 -7.03 17.99 -4.01
C GLY A 125 -5.61 17.51 -3.72
N ARG A 126 -5.49 16.40 -2.99
CA ARG A 126 -4.19 15.77 -2.68
C ARG A 126 -4.34 14.32 -2.26
N ASP A 127 -3.39 13.47 -2.64
CA ASP A 127 -3.32 12.12 -2.11
C ASP A 127 -3.13 12.11 -0.58
N ARG A 128 -4.14 11.63 0.16
CA ARG A 128 -4.09 11.47 1.62
C ARG A 128 -3.46 10.15 2.08
N HIS A 129 -2.95 9.36 1.14
CA HIS A 129 -2.16 8.14 1.35
C HIS A 129 -2.89 7.09 2.19
N LEU A 130 -4.22 7.00 2.09
CA LEU A 130 -5.05 6.21 3.02
C LEU A 130 -4.77 4.69 2.93
N SER A 131 -4.37 4.17 1.76
CA SER A 131 -3.93 2.78 1.61
C SER A 131 -2.50 2.52 2.11
N GLN A 132 -1.73 3.56 2.42
CA GLN A 132 -0.30 3.51 2.78
C GLN A 132 -0.08 3.70 4.30
N ASP A 133 1.14 3.48 4.80
CA ASP A 133 1.43 3.49 6.24
C ASP A 133 1.33 4.86 6.94
N SER A 134 1.30 4.84 8.28
CA SER A 134 1.18 6.03 9.12
C SER A 134 2.25 7.10 8.86
N GLN A 135 3.43 6.72 8.36
CA GLN A 135 4.49 7.67 8.07
C GLN A 135 4.20 8.43 6.76
N ARG A 136 3.70 7.75 5.72
CA ARG A 136 3.21 8.42 4.50
C ARG A 136 1.99 9.27 4.84
N ARG A 137 0.98 8.74 5.55
CA ARG A 137 -0.22 9.51 5.98
C ARG A 137 0.12 10.75 6.83
N ALA A 138 1.13 10.67 7.70
CA ALA A 138 1.58 11.82 8.51
C ALA A 138 2.48 12.83 7.77
N ALA A 139 2.93 12.51 6.55
CA ALA A 139 3.67 13.43 5.69
C ALA A 139 2.77 14.22 4.72
N VAL A 140 1.49 13.83 4.60
CA VAL A 140 0.47 14.54 3.79
C VAL A 140 0.31 15.97 4.30
N ALA A 141 0.20 16.93 3.38
CA ALA A 141 -0.03 18.33 3.71
C ALA A 141 -1.39 18.55 4.41
N ALA A 142 -1.49 19.60 5.22
CA ALA A 142 -2.79 20.09 5.68
C ALA A 142 -3.65 20.53 4.48
N PRO A 143 -4.99 20.40 4.53
CA PRO A 143 -5.87 20.78 3.42
C PRO A 143 -5.70 22.27 3.10
N HIS A 144 -5.44 22.59 1.83
CA HIS A 144 -5.25 23.95 1.34
C HIS A 144 -6.56 24.49 0.77
N LEU A 145 -6.89 25.75 1.09
CA LEU A 145 -8.16 26.37 0.73
C LEU A 145 -7.93 27.78 0.17
N SER A 146 -7.97 27.93 -1.16
CA SER A 146 -8.01 29.25 -1.80
C SER A 146 -9.43 29.84 -1.71
N ARG A 147 -9.55 31.17 -1.83
CA ARG A 147 -10.82 31.89 -1.60
C ARG A 147 -11.02 33.04 -2.57
N TRP A 148 -12.20 33.06 -3.19
CA TRP A 148 -12.57 34.03 -4.21
C TRP A 148 -13.88 34.71 -3.80
N TYR A 149 -13.86 36.04 -3.69
CA TYR A 149 -15.04 36.83 -3.31
C TYR A 149 -15.93 37.07 -4.53
N ALA A 150 -17.09 36.41 -4.57
CA ALA A 150 -18.04 36.57 -5.65
C ALA A 150 -18.70 37.97 -5.65
N THR A 151 -18.87 38.53 -6.84
CA THR A 151 -19.73 39.71 -7.08
C THR A 151 -21.22 39.36 -6.88
N LEU A 152 -21.54 38.08 -6.95
CA LEU A 152 -22.83 37.44 -6.71
C LEU A 152 -22.84 36.68 -5.36
N GLU A 153 -23.92 35.95 -5.06
CA GLU A 153 -24.01 35.13 -3.83
C GLU A 153 -24.42 33.70 -4.25
N PRO A 154 -23.44 32.79 -4.51
CA PRO A 154 -23.71 31.59 -5.28
C PRO A 154 -24.67 30.62 -4.57
N VAL A 155 -25.49 29.95 -5.37
CA VAL A 155 -26.45 28.90 -4.96
C VAL A 155 -26.29 27.61 -5.77
N ALA A 156 -25.67 27.68 -6.96
CA ALA A 156 -25.27 26.52 -7.75
C ALA A 156 -23.86 26.75 -8.33
N LEU A 157 -23.12 25.65 -8.52
CA LEU A 157 -21.79 25.60 -9.14
C LEU A 157 -21.78 24.54 -10.24
N ALA A 158 -20.96 24.73 -11.26
CA ALA A 158 -20.57 23.71 -12.23
C ALA A 158 -19.09 23.89 -12.60
N VAL A 159 -18.46 22.85 -13.10
CA VAL A 159 -17.03 22.81 -13.49
C VAL A 159 -16.94 22.27 -14.92
N GLY A 160 -16.06 22.85 -15.74
CA GLY A 160 -15.90 22.52 -17.16
C GLY A 160 -15.02 23.55 -17.88
N ASN A 161 -14.59 23.23 -19.10
CA ASN A 161 -13.82 24.12 -19.99
C ASN A 161 -14.79 25.05 -20.74
N PHE A 162 -15.26 26.10 -20.07
CA PHE A 162 -16.28 27.01 -20.58
C PHE A 162 -15.70 28.15 -21.43
N ALA A 163 -14.46 28.56 -21.18
CA ALA A 163 -13.78 29.66 -21.86
C ALA A 163 -12.73 29.23 -22.90
N GLY A 164 -12.65 27.92 -23.19
CA GLY A 164 -11.77 27.38 -24.25
C GLY A 164 -10.29 27.38 -23.90
N THR A 165 -9.95 27.43 -22.61
CA THR A 165 -8.56 27.52 -22.12
C THR A 165 -7.87 26.17 -21.96
N ALA A 166 -8.56 25.08 -22.32
CA ALA A 166 -8.12 23.68 -22.16
C ALA A 166 -7.84 23.25 -20.70
N ALA A 167 -8.47 23.93 -19.73
CA ALA A 167 -8.62 23.46 -18.36
C ALA A 167 -10.01 23.83 -17.85
N ALA A 168 -10.38 23.32 -16.68
CA ALA A 168 -11.70 23.58 -16.12
C ALA A 168 -11.77 24.91 -15.35
N GLU A 169 -12.76 25.73 -15.68
CA GLU A 169 -13.17 26.90 -14.90
C GLU A 169 -14.37 26.55 -13.98
N VAL A 170 -14.62 27.38 -12.98
CA VAL A 170 -15.79 27.24 -12.08
C VAL A 170 -16.89 28.22 -12.49
N ALA A 171 -17.99 27.70 -13.01
CA ALA A 171 -19.20 28.47 -13.26
C ALA A 171 -20.02 28.59 -11.96
N ALA A 172 -20.44 29.81 -11.60
CA ALA A 172 -21.14 30.11 -10.36
C ALA A 172 -22.39 30.96 -10.60
N LEU A 173 -23.56 30.43 -10.22
CA LEU A 173 -24.88 31.05 -10.42
C LEU A 173 -25.48 31.50 -9.07
N ASP A 174 -26.08 32.70 -9.02
CA ASP A 174 -26.93 33.12 -7.89
C ASP A 174 -28.44 33.04 -8.17
N ALA A 175 -29.23 33.07 -7.10
CA ALA A 175 -30.69 33.02 -7.15
C ALA A 175 -31.36 34.28 -7.78
N THR A 176 -30.59 35.17 -8.42
CA THR A 176 -31.09 36.28 -9.24
C THR A 176 -30.76 36.11 -10.73
N GLY A 177 -30.26 34.94 -11.14
CA GLY A 177 -29.88 34.65 -12.52
C GLY A 177 -28.52 35.21 -12.93
N ARG A 178 -27.74 35.78 -12.01
CA ARG A 178 -26.40 36.28 -12.34
C ARG A 178 -25.43 35.11 -12.34
N LEU A 179 -24.65 35.02 -13.40
CA LEU A 179 -23.64 34.01 -13.62
C LEU A 179 -22.26 34.66 -13.58
N ALA A 180 -21.25 33.95 -13.09
CA ALA A 180 -19.86 34.29 -13.27
C ALA A 180 -19.05 33.04 -13.57
N LEU A 181 -18.07 33.15 -14.47
CA LEU A 181 -16.98 32.18 -14.60
C LEU A 181 -15.81 32.67 -13.73
N LEU A 182 -15.21 31.75 -12.97
CA LEU A 182 -13.99 31.94 -12.20
C LEU A 182 -12.93 31.02 -12.79
N ASP A 183 -11.79 31.57 -13.21
CA ASP A 183 -10.55 30.80 -13.37
C ASP A 183 -9.86 30.73 -12.00
N PRO A 184 -9.79 29.55 -11.36
CA PRO A 184 -9.20 29.42 -10.03
C PRO A 184 -7.66 29.42 -10.05
N ARG A 185 -7.02 29.35 -11.23
CA ARG A 185 -5.55 29.32 -11.39
C ARG A 185 -4.92 30.71 -11.25
N ASP A 186 -5.58 31.74 -11.79
CA ASP A 186 -5.12 33.14 -11.73
C ASP A 186 -6.05 34.06 -10.91
N GLY A 187 -7.31 33.65 -10.67
CA GLY A 187 -8.31 34.42 -9.95
C GLY A 187 -9.17 35.33 -10.83
N THR A 188 -9.12 35.20 -12.15
CA THR A 188 -9.93 35.97 -13.09
C THR A 188 -11.41 35.61 -12.94
N VAL A 189 -12.27 36.63 -12.81
CA VAL A 189 -13.73 36.46 -12.68
C VAL A 189 -14.45 37.23 -13.78
N GLN A 190 -15.05 36.50 -14.73
CA GLN A 190 -15.87 37.06 -15.81
C GLN A 190 -17.35 36.99 -15.43
N ALA A 191 -17.99 38.14 -15.23
CA ALA A 191 -19.42 38.22 -14.97
C ALA A 191 -20.22 38.11 -16.29
N LEU A 192 -21.10 37.11 -16.38
CA LEU A 192 -21.99 36.89 -17.51
C LEU A 192 -23.40 37.41 -17.15
N HIS A 193 -23.94 38.31 -17.97
CA HIS A 193 -25.24 38.92 -17.71
C HIS A 193 -26.36 38.22 -18.49
N LEU A 194 -27.15 37.42 -17.78
CA LEU A 194 -28.31 36.72 -18.35
C LEU A 194 -29.57 37.59 -18.21
N PRO A 195 -30.38 37.75 -19.28
CA PRO A 195 -31.52 38.67 -19.27
C PRO A 195 -32.76 38.07 -18.58
N GLY A 196 -32.81 38.16 -17.25
CA GLY A 196 -34.05 38.12 -16.48
C GLY A 196 -34.55 36.75 -16.01
N THR A 197 -33.73 35.70 -16.11
CA THR A 197 -34.07 34.36 -15.62
C THR A 197 -33.85 34.22 -14.12
N ALA A 198 -34.71 33.49 -13.40
CA ALA A 198 -34.56 33.21 -11.97
C ALA A 198 -33.97 31.81 -11.75
N ALA A 199 -32.92 31.48 -12.52
CA ALA A 199 -32.34 30.14 -12.57
C ALA A 199 -31.79 29.67 -11.21
N THR A 200 -31.94 28.38 -10.91
CA THR A 200 -31.57 27.78 -9.61
C THR A 200 -30.72 26.52 -9.71
N HIS A 201 -30.51 26.00 -10.92
CA HIS A 201 -29.69 24.82 -11.18
C HIS A 201 -28.73 25.10 -12.33
N LEU A 202 -27.55 24.49 -12.27
CA LEU A 202 -26.42 24.73 -13.14
C LEU A 202 -25.71 23.40 -13.39
N GLN A 203 -25.46 23.04 -14.65
CA GLN A 203 -24.88 21.74 -15.02
C GLN A 203 -24.01 21.92 -16.28
N ALA A 204 -22.82 21.32 -16.29
CA ALA A 204 -21.98 21.23 -17.49
C ALA A 204 -22.41 20.05 -18.37
N ALA A 205 -22.33 20.18 -19.70
CA ALA A 205 -22.61 19.13 -20.67
C ALA A 205 -21.98 19.44 -22.03
N ARG A 206 -21.81 18.45 -22.92
CA ARG A 206 -21.24 18.63 -24.26
C ARG A 206 -22.30 18.36 -25.32
N VAL A 207 -23.36 19.16 -25.37
CA VAL A 207 -24.59 18.96 -26.18
C VAL A 207 -24.46 19.55 -27.60
N SER A 208 -23.73 20.65 -27.73
CA SER A 208 -23.58 21.44 -28.95
C SER A 208 -22.61 20.83 -29.96
N GLY A 209 -21.60 20.11 -29.47
CA GLY A 209 -20.46 19.65 -30.27
C GLY A 209 -19.33 20.68 -30.41
N LEU A 210 -19.44 21.85 -29.75
CA LEU A 210 -18.36 22.84 -29.72
C LEU A 210 -17.13 22.33 -28.92
N PRO A 211 -15.97 23.00 -29.01
CA PRO A 211 -14.80 22.62 -28.23
C PRO A 211 -14.96 22.85 -26.72
N THR A 212 -15.66 23.92 -26.34
CA THR A 212 -16.03 24.24 -24.97
C THR A 212 -17.15 23.37 -24.46
N ASP A 213 -17.19 23.14 -23.14
CA ASP A 213 -18.35 22.56 -22.48
C ASP A 213 -19.49 23.58 -22.47
N ASP A 214 -20.71 23.12 -22.76
CA ASP A 214 -21.90 23.94 -22.65
C ASP A 214 -22.36 24.05 -21.19
N LEU A 215 -23.04 25.16 -20.88
CA LEU A 215 -23.62 25.38 -19.57
C LEU A 215 -25.14 25.36 -19.64
N LEU A 216 -25.74 24.37 -18.99
CA LEU A 216 -27.19 24.18 -18.86
C LEU A 216 -27.69 24.95 -17.63
N LEU A 217 -28.71 25.79 -17.84
CA LEU A 217 -29.39 26.53 -16.77
C LEU A 217 -30.89 26.23 -16.76
N LEU A 218 -31.39 25.82 -15.60
CA LEU A 218 -32.81 25.55 -15.41
C LEU A 218 -33.48 26.72 -14.69
N ASN A 219 -34.46 27.35 -15.34
CA ASN A 219 -35.27 28.40 -14.74
C ASN A 219 -36.64 27.86 -14.29
N PRO A 220 -36.89 27.74 -12.97
CA PRO A 220 -38.15 27.19 -12.43
C PRO A 220 -39.30 28.21 -12.37
N THR A 221 -39.22 29.33 -13.12
CA THR A 221 -40.22 30.41 -13.08
C THR A 221 -40.92 30.69 -14.42
N ASP A 222 -40.30 30.32 -15.53
CA ASP A 222 -40.84 30.28 -16.90
C ASP A 222 -40.82 28.86 -17.50
N ASP A 223 -40.40 27.86 -16.72
CA ASP A 223 -40.37 26.44 -17.05
C ASP A 223 -39.45 26.09 -18.24
N THR A 224 -38.37 26.86 -18.45
CA THR A 224 -37.41 26.63 -19.56
C THR A 224 -36.01 26.20 -19.14
N LEU A 225 -35.44 25.30 -19.95
CA LEU A 225 -34.02 24.97 -20.00
C LEU A 225 -33.31 25.93 -20.98
N HIS A 226 -32.25 26.57 -20.53
CA HIS A 226 -31.36 27.40 -21.36
C HIS A 226 -30.04 26.67 -21.58
N LEU A 227 -29.49 26.80 -22.79
CA LEU A 227 -28.15 26.36 -23.14
C LEU A 227 -27.32 27.61 -23.42
N LEU A 228 -26.23 27.80 -22.67
CA LEU A 228 -25.20 28.77 -23.01
C LEU A 228 -24.08 28.04 -23.75
N LEU A 229 -23.84 28.51 -24.98
CA LEU A 229 -22.68 28.19 -25.79
C LEU A 229 -21.67 29.34 -25.61
N ASP A 230 -20.37 29.04 -25.61
CA ASP A 230 -19.40 30.08 -25.97
C ASP A 230 -19.29 30.21 -27.49
N GLY A 231 -19.05 31.43 -27.96
CA GLY A 231 -18.93 31.75 -29.38
C GLY A 231 -17.56 32.36 -29.65
N ALA A 232 -16.65 31.59 -30.26
CA ALA A 232 -15.23 31.89 -30.37
C ALA A 232 -14.90 33.19 -31.16
N ALA A 233 -15.03 34.34 -30.49
CA ALA A 233 -14.45 35.62 -30.88
C ALA A 233 -14.34 36.54 -29.65
N ALA A 234 -13.13 36.99 -29.32
CA ALA A 234 -12.87 37.89 -28.19
C ALA A 234 -13.24 39.36 -28.51
N ASP A 235 -14.47 39.63 -28.95
CA ASP A 235 -15.04 40.98 -29.04
C ASP A 235 -16.33 41.11 -28.21
N THR A 236 -16.51 42.31 -27.68
CA THR A 236 -17.44 42.62 -26.60
C THR A 236 -18.91 42.62 -27.02
N ALA A 237 -19.78 42.22 -26.08
CA ALA A 237 -21.24 42.32 -26.12
C ALA A 237 -22.01 41.38 -27.08
N ALA A 238 -21.41 40.27 -27.54
CA ALA A 238 -22.07 39.26 -28.38
C ALA A 238 -22.56 37.99 -27.66
N HIS A 239 -22.36 37.84 -26.34
CA HIS A 239 -22.85 36.70 -25.57
C HIS A 239 -24.40 36.72 -25.45
N ALA A 240 -25.10 36.08 -26.37
CA ALA A 240 -26.57 36.03 -26.40
C ALA A 240 -27.10 34.69 -26.93
N ASP A 241 -27.74 33.94 -26.03
CA ASP A 241 -28.76 32.90 -26.27
C ASP A 241 -28.72 32.14 -27.62
N ARG A 242 -28.03 30.99 -27.64
CA ARG A 242 -28.46 29.84 -28.44
C ARG A 242 -29.24 28.86 -27.58
N VAL A 243 -30.39 29.33 -27.11
CA VAL A 243 -31.43 28.51 -26.49
C VAL A 243 -31.75 27.32 -27.40
N LEU A 244 -31.35 26.11 -26.98
CA LEU A 244 -32.02 24.90 -27.41
C LEU A 244 -33.51 25.09 -27.12
N LEU A 245 -34.34 24.87 -28.15
CA LEU A 245 -35.79 25.13 -28.19
C LEU A 245 -36.42 25.09 -26.78
N PRO A 246 -37.06 26.18 -26.29
CA PRO A 246 -37.51 26.28 -24.91
C PRO A 246 -38.43 25.11 -24.58
N TYR A 247 -37.86 24.08 -23.98
CA TYR A 247 -38.55 22.82 -23.74
C TYR A 247 -39.41 23.04 -22.50
N PRO A 248 -40.76 23.01 -22.62
CA PRO A 248 -41.63 23.33 -21.51
C PRO A 248 -41.56 22.21 -20.48
N LEU A 249 -40.77 22.44 -19.44
CA LEU A 249 -40.75 21.62 -18.24
C LEU A 249 -42.13 21.76 -17.58
N SER A 250 -42.83 20.68 -17.26
CA SER A 250 -44.14 20.80 -16.63
C SER A 250 -44.02 21.12 -15.13
N GLY A 251 -43.67 22.37 -14.82
CA GLY A 251 -43.67 22.92 -13.47
C GLY A 251 -42.36 22.80 -12.69
N ALA A 252 -42.28 23.64 -11.66
CA ALA A 252 -41.09 23.90 -10.85
C ALA A 252 -40.51 22.67 -10.13
N GLY A 253 -39.18 22.63 -10.02
CA GLY A 253 -38.43 21.59 -9.32
C GLY A 253 -37.82 20.52 -10.25
N ALA A 254 -37.64 20.84 -11.53
CA ALA A 254 -37.03 19.95 -12.51
C ALA A 254 -35.50 19.85 -12.38
N VAL A 255 -34.94 18.73 -12.86
CA VAL A 255 -33.51 18.39 -12.86
C VAL A 255 -33.12 17.88 -14.25
N VAL A 256 -31.91 18.21 -14.70
CA VAL A 256 -31.35 17.78 -15.99
C VAL A 256 -30.00 17.12 -15.76
N LEU A 257 -29.78 15.95 -16.37
CA LEU A 257 -28.54 15.18 -16.27
C LEU A 257 -28.02 14.83 -17.68
N PRO A 258 -26.74 15.12 -18.01
CA PRO A 258 -26.12 14.65 -19.25
C PRO A 258 -25.84 13.15 -19.20
N THR A 259 -25.89 12.49 -20.36
CA THR A 259 -25.60 11.06 -20.56
C THR A 259 -25.42 10.77 -22.06
N HIS A 260 -25.37 9.51 -22.48
CA HIS A 260 -25.38 9.12 -23.90
C HIS A 260 -26.34 7.94 -24.13
N PHE A 261 -27.35 8.12 -24.99
CA PHE A 261 -28.26 7.07 -25.48
C PHE A 261 -28.16 6.87 -26.99
N ASN A 262 -27.67 7.86 -27.73
CA ASN A 262 -27.37 7.76 -29.16
C ASN A 262 -25.92 7.30 -29.40
N ARG A 263 -25.43 7.52 -30.63
CA ARG A 263 -24.14 7.06 -31.14
C ARG A 263 -23.12 8.17 -31.41
N ASP A 264 -23.43 9.42 -31.09
CA ASP A 264 -22.46 10.50 -31.24
C ASP A 264 -21.63 10.73 -29.96
N ALA A 265 -20.72 11.70 -30.05
CA ALA A 265 -19.82 12.07 -28.96
C ALA A 265 -20.37 13.22 -28.07
N ARG A 266 -21.66 13.54 -28.18
CA ARG A 266 -22.32 14.64 -27.46
C ARG A 266 -23.24 14.11 -26.38
N SER A 267 -23.48 14.93 -25.36
CA SER A 267 -24.36 14.61 -24.24
C SER A 267 -25.84 14.66 -24.66
N ASP A 268 -26.50 13.50 -24.69
CA ASP A 268 -27.95 13.40 -24.54
C ASP A 268 -28.36 13.88 -23.14
N LEU A 269 -29.62 14.30 -22.95
CA LEU A 269 -30.12 14.81 -21.68
C LEU A 269 -31.28 13.96 -21.13
N VAL A 270 -31.17 13.54 -19.86
CA VAL A 270 -32.31 13.08 -19.06
C VAL A 270 -32.90 14.28 -18.33
N VAL A 271 -34.21 14.46 -18.46
CA VAL A 271 -34.99 15.53 -17.82
C VAL A 271 -36.03 14.90 -16.89
N LEU A 272 -36.04 15.34 -15.64
CA LEU A 272 -37.01 14.96 -14.61
C LEU A 272 -37.78 16.21 -14.19
N THR A 273 -39.12 16.18 -14.17
CA THR A 273 -39.96 17.26 -13.64
C THR A 273 -40.67 16.79 -12.37
N ALA A 274 -41.10 17.72 -11.51
CA ALA A 274 -41.74 17.37 -10.24
C ALA A 274 -43.17 16.78 -10.40
N ASP A 275 -43.76 16.87 -11.60
CA ASP A 275 -45.11 16.39 -11.91
C ASP A 275 -45.14 15.08 -12.73
N GLN A 276 -44.07 14.74 -13.45
CA GLN A 276 -43.98 13.51 -14.25
C GLN A 276 -43.22 12.42 -13.50
N PRO A 277 -43.80 11.22 -13.30
CA PRO A 277 -43.15 10.12 -12.58
C PRO A 277 -42.16 9.32 -13.45
N ALA A 278 -41.87 9.76 -14.67
CA ALA A 278 -40.99 9.08 -15.62
C ALA A 278 -39.98 10.09 -16.23
N PRO A 279 -38.71 9.70 -16.42
CA PRO A 279 -37.73 10.54 -17.09
C PRO A 279 -38.12 10.79 -18.55
N HIS A 280 -38.00 12.05 -18.99
CA HIS A 280 -38.00 12.39 -20.41
C HIS A 280 -36.56 12.36 -20.93
N ILE A 281 -36.33 11.78 -22.11
CA ILE A 281 -35.02 11.74 -22.76
C ILE A 281 -35.04 12.69 -23.95
N VAL A 282 -34.11 13.64 -23.97
CA VAL A 282 -33.83 14.52 -25.11
C VAL A 282 -32.53 14.05 -25.73
N GLN A 283 -32.59 13.40 -26.89
CA GLN A 283 -31.39 12.98 -27.61
C GLN A 283 -30.87 14.11 -28.50
N THR A 284 -29.56 14.27 -28.58
CA THR A 284 -28.92 15.07 -29.63
C THR A 284 -29.18 14.41 -30.98
N GLN A 285 -29.18 15.21 -32.04
CA GLN A 285 -29.40 14.78 -33.43
C GLN A 285 -28.36 15.45 -34.32
N ALA A 286 -27.91 14.77 -35.37
CA ALA A 286 -27.03 15.37 -36.37
C ALA A 286 -27.79 16.43 -37.19
N ASN A 287 -27.10 17.51 -37.59
CA ASN A 287 -27.66 18.54 -38.47
C ASN A 287 -28.03 17.96 -39.84
N ARG A 288 -27.18 17.06 -40.36
CA ARG A 288 -27.39 16.23 -41.55
C ARG A 288 -26.85 14.82 -41.35
N THR A 289 -27.33 13.91 -42.20
CA THR A 289 -26.73 12.58 -42.36
C THR A 289 -26.43 12.38 -43.84
N TYR A 290 -25.15 12.21 -44.15
CA TYR A 290 -24.69 11.81 -45.48
C TYR A 290 -24.64 10.27 -45.53
N VAL A 291 -25.19 9.68 -46.58
CA VAL A 291 -25.23 8.22 -46.75
C VAL A 291 -24.28 7.85 -47.88
N VAL A 292 -23.23 7.11 -47.55
CA VAL A 292 -22.29 6.55 -48.51
C VAL A 292 -22.97 5.37 -49.21
N THR A 293 -23.09 5.47 -50.53
CA THR A 293 -23.75 4.46 -51.39
C THR A 293 -22.80 3.87 -52.44
N GLU A 294 -21.58 4.39 -52.56
CA GLU A 294 -20.55 3.87 -53.48
C GLU A 294 -19.25 3.52 -52.75
N VAL A 295 -18.53 2.50 -53.25
CA VAL A 295 -17.25 2.01 -52.68
C VAL A 295 -16.01 2.68 -53.28
N ASP A 296 -16.18 3.52 -54.31
CA ASP A 296 -15.11 4.25 -54.97
C ASP A 296 -14.58 5.41 -54.11
N ASP A 297 -13.33 5.82 -54.36
CA ASP A 297 -12.63 6.92 -53.68
C ASP A 297 -12.59 8.20 -54.55
N THR A 298 -13.66 8.45 -55.29
CA THR A 298 -13.82 9.64 -56.16
C THR A 298 -14.37 10.86 -55.41
N ASP A 299 -14.26 12.02 -56.06
CA ASP A 299 -14.81 13.30 -55.61
C ASP A 299 -15.39 14.07 -56.82
N ASP A 300 -16.69 13.93 -57.05
CA ASP A 300 -17.51 14.71 -57.99
C ASP A 300 -17.80 16.14 -57.46
N GLY A 301 -17.61 16.35 -56.15
CA GLY A 301 -17.94 17.58 -55.43
C GLY A 301 -19.38 17.65 -54.94
N THR A 302 -20.17 16.56 -54.97
CA THR A 302 -21.53 16.53 -54.38
C THR A 302 -21.96 15.12 -53.98
N CYS A 303 -21.90 14.79 -52.68
CA CYS A 303 -22.57 13.61 -52.11
C CYS A 303 -24.09 13.66 -52.37
N ARG A 304 -24.65 12.66 -53.06
CA ARG A 304 -26.08 12.52 -53.37
C ARG A 304 -26.63 11.20 -52.81
N PRO A 305 -27.95 11.08 -52.52
CA PRO A 305 -28.56 9.85 -51.98
C PRO A 305 -28.56 8.59 -52.88
N THR A 306 -27.81 8.59 -53.98
CA THR A 306 -27.67 7.48 -54.94
C THR A 306 -26.27 7.43 -55.57
N ASP A 307 -25.35 8.27 -55.12
CA ASP A 307 -24.09 8.65 -55.79
C ASP A 307 -23.29 9.48 -54.77
N CYS A 308 -22.64 8.80 -53.81
CA CYS A 308 -21.89 9.43 -52.73
C CYS A 308 -20.79 8.49 -52.20
N THR A 309 -19.54 8.95 -52.28
CA THR A 309 -18.37 8.30 -51.68
C THR A 309 -18.15 8.75 -50.22
N LEU A 310 -17.31 8.02 -49.48
CA LEU A 310 -16.87 8.46 -48.14
C LEU A 310 -16.13 9.81 -48.20
N ARG A 311 -15.37 10.07 -49.27
CA ARG A 311 -14.63 11.32 -49.46
C ARG A 311 -15.58 12.51 -49.65
N GLU A 312 -16.60 12.34 -50.49
CA GLU A 312 -17.64 13.34 -50.73
C GLU A 312 -18.49 13.58 -49.47
N ALA A 313 -18.77 12.54 -48.69
CA ALA A 313 -19.48 12.66 -47.41
C ALA A 313 -18.66 13.45 -46.37
N ILE A 314 -17.34 13.20 -46.25
CA ILE A 314 -16.45 13.96 -45.37
C ILE A 314 -16.33 15.42 -45.83
N ASN A 315 -16.15 15.67 -47.14
CA ASN A 315 -16.13 17.02 -47.69
C ASN A 315 -17.44 17.78 -47.39
N ALA A 316 -18.60 17.15 -47.62
CA ALA A 316 -19.90 17.77 -47.41
C ALA A 316 -20.22 18.03 -45.92
N ALA A 317 -19.67 17.22 -45.00
CA ALA A 317 -19.72 17.49 -43.56
C ALA A 317 -18.80 18.67 -43.18
N ASN A 318 -17.55 18.68 -43.64
CA ASN A 318 -16.61 19.78 -43.40
C ASN A 318 -17.07 21.14 -43.96
N GLU A 319 -17.95 21.16 -44.98
CA GLU A 319 -18.58 22.40 -45.48
C GLU A 319 -19.86 22.81 -44.72
N ASN A 320 -20.41 21.96 -43.84
CA ASN A 320 -21.69 22.18 -43.15
C ASN A 320 -21.48 22.32 -41.64
N SER A 321 -21.43 23.55 -41.15
CA SER A 321 -21.02 23.83 -39.77
C SER A 321 -21.92 23.22 -38.68
N GLY A 322 -21.27 22.65 -37.66
CA GLY A 322 -21.90 21.93 -36.55
C GLY A 322 -22.03 20.42 -36.78
N PRO A 323 -22.53 19.69 -35.78
CA PRO A 323 -22.39 18.22 -35.72
C PRO A 323 -23.20 17.48 -36.79
N ASP A 324 -22.50 16.77 -37.68
CA ASP A 324 -23.04 15.95 -38.76
C ASP A 324 -22.78 14.44 -38.56
N ALA A 325 -23.39 13.61 -39.39
CA ALA A 325 -23.19 12.16 -39.40
C ALA A 325 -22.94 11.58 -40.80
N ILE A 326 -22.15 10.51 -40.87
CA ILE A 326 -21.96 9.65 -42.03
C ILE A 326 -22.49 8.26 -41.70
N ALA A 327 -23.39 7.76 -42.55
CA ALA A 327 -23.94 6.42 -42.54
C ALA A 327 -23.59 5.69 -43.85
N PHE A 328 -23.80 4.37 -43.89
CA PHE A 328 -23.49 3.51 -45.03
C PHE A 328 -24.70 2.67 -45.41
N ASP A 329 -25.06 2.65 -46.69
CA ASP A 329 -26.10 1.80 -47.28
C ASP A 329 -25.54 1.13 -48.55
N LEU A 330 -24.40 0.46 -48.39
CA LEU A 330 -23.67 -0.23 -49.44
C LEU A 330 -24.19 -1.67 -49.63
N ASP A 331 -23.72 -2.33 -50.68
CA ASP A 331 -24.12 -3.71 -51.04
C ASP A 331 -23.94 -4.72 -49.87
N SER A 332 -24.69 -5.81 -49.89
CA SER A 332 -24.73 -6.75 -48.74
C SER A 332 -23.41 -7.50 -48.53
N GLY A 333 -22.86 -7.44 -47.31
CA GLY A 333 -21.64 -8.15 -46.91
C GLY A 333 -20.55 -7.21 -46.41
N MET A 334 -19.29 -7.68 -46.42
CA MET A 334 -18.13 -6.83 -46.14
C MET A 334 -17.75 -6.04 -47.39
N GLN A 335 -17.65 -4.72 -47.26
CA GLN A 335 -17.35 -3.76 -48.31
C GLN A 335 -16.01 -3.09 -48.03
N THR A 336 -15.17 -2.97 -49.07
CA THR A 336 -13.82 -2.41 -48.95
C THR A 336 -13.70 -1.16 -49.81
N ILE A 337 -13.56 0.00 -49.17
CA ILE A 337 -13.31 1.29 -49.82
C ILE A 337 -11.79 1.42 -50.00
N ALA A 338 -11.34 1.49 -51.26
CA ALA A 338 -9.92 1.48 -51.61
C ALA A 338 -9.38 2.92 -51.69
N ILE A 339 -8.75 3.39 -50.61
CA ILE A 339 -8.29 4.77 -50.46
C ILE A 339 -7.04 5.02 -51.33
N SER A 340 -7.20 5.85 -52.35
CA SER A 340 -6.26 6.12 -53.43
C SER A 340 -5.46 7.41 -53.24
N THR A 341 -6.00 8.36 -52.48
CA THR A 341 -5.34 9.58 -52.01
C THR A 341 -5.67 9.80 -50.53
N SER A 342 -4.88 10.56 -49.77
CA SER A 342 -5.16 10.80 -48.35
C SER A 342 -6.59 11.35 -48.18
N LEU A 343 -7.35 10.86 -47.20
CA LEU A 343 -8.69 11.40 -46.91
C LEU A 343 -8.58 12.84 -46.37
N PRO A 344 -9.62 13.67 -46.51
CA PRO A 344 -9.65 15.00 -45.88
C PRO A 344 -9.61 14.84 -44.35
N ALA A 345 -8.92 15.76 -43.67
CA ALA A 345 -9.05 15.88 -42.21
C ALA A 345 -10.48 16.31 -41.85
N ILE A 346 -11.02 15.77 -40.77
CA ILE A 346 -12.32 16.15 -40.21
C ILE A 346 -12.11 17.41 -39.38
N VAL A 347 -12.78 18.52 -39.75
CA VAL A 347 -12.64 19.84 -39.10
C VAL A 347 -13.92 20.38 -38.46
N GLU A 348 -15.09 19.84 -38.83
CA GLU A 348 -16.38 20.07 -38.15
C GLU A 348 -16.80 18.77 -37.42
N PRO A 349 -17.54 18.84 -36.30
CA PRO A 349 -17.82 17.66 -35.49
C PRO A 349 -18.59 16.58 -36.26
N LEU A 350 -18.11 15.33 -36.26
CA LEU A 350 -18.60 14.30 -37.17
C LEU A 350 -18.74 12.92 -36.51
N THR A 351 -19.85 12.25 -36.75
CA THR A 351 -20.06 10.84 -36.38
C THR A 351 -20.00 9.94 -37.61
N ILE A 352 -18.98 9.10 -37.73
CA ILE A 352 -18.83 8.12 -38.81
C ILE A 352 -19.27 6.75 -38.29
N ASP A 353 -20.51 6.35 -38.58
CA ASP A 353 -21.13 5.13 -38.04
C ASP A 353 -21.19 3.99 -39.08
N GLY A 354 -20.11 3.23 -39.18
CA GLY A 354 -20.02 1.99 -39.98
C GLY A 354 -20.97 0.88 -39.50
N THR A 355 -21.54 0.97 -38.30
CA THR A 355 -22.53 -0.01 -37.80
C THR A 355 -23.92 0.20 -38.39
N THR A 356 -24.13 1.27 -39.19
CA THR A 356 -25.34 1.46 -40.00
C THR A 356 -25.41 0.49 -41.20
N GLN A 357 -24.28 -0.02 -41.68
CA GLN A 357 -24.18 -0.85 -42.89
C GLN A 357 -25.13 -2.07 -42.83
N PRO A 358 -26.00 -2.28 -43.85
CA PRO A 358 -26.92 -3.41 -43.91
C PRO A 358 -26.27 -4.78 -43.65
N GLY A 359 -26.62 -5.36 -42.50
CA GLY A 359 -26.15 -6.68 -42.07
C GLY A 359 -25.16 -6.67 -40.90
N TYR A 360 -24.74 -5.50 -40.40
CA TYR A 360 -23.86 -5.39 -39.23
C TYR A 360 -24.40 -6.18 -38.03
N ARG A 361 -23.53 -6.94 -37.37
CA ARG A 361 -23.83 -7.78 -36.19
C ARG A 361 -22.62 -7.88 -35.27
N ASP A 362 -22.31 -6.76 -34.62
CA ASP A 362 -21.21 -6.67 -33.65
C ASP A 362 -19.85 -7.05 -34.29
N THR A 363 -19.68 -6.73 -35.57
CA THR A 363 -18.47 -6.96 -36.39
C THR A 363 -18.48 -5.97 -37.56
N PRO A 364 -17.43 -5.16 -37.78
CA PRO A 364 -17.36 -4.20 -38.88
C PRO A 364 -17.62 -4.81 -40.25
N LEU A 365 -18.43 -4.12 -41.07
CA LEU A 365 -18.65 -4.48 -42.48
C LEU A 365 -18.01 -3.49 -43.45
N ILE A 366 -17.63 -2.30 -43.01
CA ILE A 366 -16.94 -1.30 -43.83
C ILE A 366 -15.44 -1.36 -43.54
N VAL A 367 -14.63 -1.52 -44.58
CA VAL A 367 -13.16 -1.59 -44.49
C VAL A 367 -12.55 -0.45 -45.30
N LEU A 368 -11.83 0.45 -44.62
CA LEU A 368 -10.98 1.46 -45.26
C LEU A 368 -9.60 0.85 -45.52
N ASN A 369 -9.19 0.77 -46.78
CA ASN A 369 -7.92 0.17 -47.17
C ASN A 369 -6.97 1.18 -47.83
N GLY A 370 -5.88 1.53 -47.13
CA GLY A 370 -4.88 2.50 -47.57
C GLY A 370 -3.85 2.00 -48.58
N GLN A 371 -3.86 0.72 -48.98
CA GLN A 371 -2.78 0.15 -49.81
C GLN A 371 -2.59 0.81 -51.18
N ALA A 372 -3.60 1.48 -51.75
CA ALA A 372 -3.46 2.16 -53.03
C ALA A 372 -2.61 3.44 -52.95
N LEU A 373 -2.48 4.04 -51.76
CA LEU A 373 -1.63 5.22 -51.49
C LEU A 373 -0.15 4.98 -51.80
N ASP A 374 0.32 3.73 -51.64
CA ASP A 374 1.75 3.36 -51.76
C ASP A 374 2.17 3.02 -53.22
N THR A 375 1.29 3.27 -54.20
CA THR A 375 1.58 2.99 -55.62
C THR A 375 2.49 4.05 -56.29
N GLY A 376 2.80 5.16 -55.61
CA GLY A 376 3.66 6.24 -56.09
C GLY A 376 5.15 6.02 -55.80
N THR A 377 5.98 5.91 -56.84
CA THR A 377 7.43 5.56 -56.75
C THR A 377 8.36 6.68 -56.27
N LEU A 378 7.99 7.39 -55.20
CA LEU A 378 8.74 8.53 -54.64
C LEU A 378 9.29 8.22 -53.24
N LEU A 379 10.63 8.18 -53.14
CA LEU A 379 11.40 7.84 -51.93
C LEU A 379 11.35 8.90 -50.81
N ASN A 380 10.27 9.68 -50.72
CA ASN A 380 10.07 10.74 -49.73
C ASN A 380 8.57 11.06 -49.53
N GLN A 381 7.69 10.04 -49.58
CA GLN A 381 6.29 10.20 -49.18
C GLN A 381 6.22 10.43 -47.66
N THR A 382 5.44 11.41 -47.23
CA THR A 382 4.99 11.51 -45.84
C THR A 382 4.00 10.39 -45.56
N SER A 383 4.12 9.73 -44.41
CA SER A 383 3.16 8.74 -43.93
C SER A 383 1.74 9.33 -43.94
N SER A 384 0.79 8.63 -44.55
CA SER A 384 -0.62 9.03 -44.57
C SER A 384 -1.40 8.21 -43.55
N ASP A 385 -1.89 8.87 -42.51
CA ASP A 385 -2.86 8.32 -41.57
C ASP A 385 -4.24 8.18 -42.24
N ALA A 386 -5.14 7.32 -41.73
CA ALA A 386 -6.42 7.03 -42.40
C ALA A 386 -7.51 8.08 -42.10
N LEU A 387 -7.77 8.33 -40.82
CA LEU A 387 -8.74 9.34 -40.35
C LEU A 387 -8.03 10.28 -39.37
N VAL A 388 -8.15 11.59 -39.60
CA VAL A 388 -7.51 12.63 -38.78
C VAL A 388 -8.58 13.62 -38.35
N PHE A 389 -8.81 13.74 -37.05
CA PHE A 389 -9.77 14.66 -36.46
C PHE A 389 -9.04 15.89 -35.90
N ASP A 390 -9.15 17.00 -36.64
CA ASP A 390 -8.68 18.34 -36.28
C ASP A 390 -9.89 19.19 -35.82
N THR A 391 -10.71 18.60 -34.94
CA THR A 391 -11.98 19.12 -34.41
C THR A 391 -12.30 18.41 -33.10
N ASP A 392 -13.33 18.84 -32.36
CA ASP A 392 -13.76 18.20 -31.10
C ASP A 392 -15.02 17.33 -31.30
N SER A 393 -15.48 16.68 -30.22
CA SER A 393 -16.82 16.09 -30.11
C SER A 393 -17.25 15.16 -31.26
N SER A 394 -16.31 14.36 -31.78
CA SER A 394 -16.50 13.49 -32.97
C SER A 394 -16.38 12.00 -32.66
N ALA A 395 -17.07 11.15 -33.42
CA ALA A 395 -17.16 9.71 -33.17
C ALA A 395 -16.81 8.82 -34.38
N VAL A 396 -16.16 7.69 -34.15
CA VAL A 396 -15.89 6.63 -35.13
C VAL A 396 -16.40 5.29 -34.59
N LEU A 397 -17.33 4.66 -35.31
CA LEU A 397 -17.95 3.40 -34.93
C LEU A 397 -17.87 2.36 -36.06
N GLY A 398 -17.53 1.12 -35.72
CA GLY A 398 -17.80 -0.04 -36.58
C GLY A 398 -17.01 -0.12 -37.89
N LEU A 399 -15.81 0.47 -37.96
CA LEU A 399 -14.95 0.43 -39.15
C LEU A 399 -13.80 -0.57 -39.01
N GLY A 400 -13.42 -1.20 -40.11
CA GLY A 400 -12.10 -1.81 -40.31
C GLY A 400 -11.14 -0.79 -40.92
N ILE A 401 -9.93 -0.60 -40.37
CA ILE A 401 -8.96 0.42 -40.85
C ILE A 401 -7.58 -0.21 -41.02
N VAL A 402 -7.12 -0.33 -42.27
CA VAL A 402 -6.02 -1.23 -42.65
C VAL A 402 -5.14 -0.71 -43.79
N GLY A 403 -3.88 -1.13 -43.81
CA GLY A 403 -2.97 -0.92 -44.95
C GLY A 403 -2.46 0.51 -45.16
N PHE A 404 -2.59 1.41 -44.19
CA PHE A 404 -2.14 2.80 -44.30
C PHE A 404 -0.64 2.97 -44.02
N SER A 405 0.01 3.91 -44.72
CA SER A 405 1.45 4.21 -44.52
C SER A 405 1.74 5.05 -43.27
N GLY A 406 0.70 5.55 -42.61
CA GLY A 406 0.72 6.14 -41.27
C GLY A 406 -0.03 5.28 -40.26
N SER A 407 -0.85 5.94 -39.45
CA SER A 407 -1.64 5.39 -38.35
C SER A 407 -3.09 5.18 -38.79
N GLY A 408 -3.86 4.38 -38.05
CA GLY A 408 -5.29 4.20 -38.32
C GLY A 408 -6.09 5.48 -38.03
N ILE A 409 -6.25 5.84 -36.76
CA ILE A 409 -7.02 7.02 -36.34
C ILE A 409 -6.09 7.99 -35.60
N VAL A 410 -6.19 9.29 -35.89
CA VAL A 410 -5.52 10.38 -35.16
C VAL A 410 -6.56 11.35 -34.64
N LEU A 411 -6.51 11.64 -33.34
CA LEU A 411 -7.42 12.51 -32.60
C LEU A 411 -6.62 13.70 -32.05
N ARG A 412 -6.87 14.91 -32.55
CA ARG A 412 -6.20 16.15 -32.08
C ARG A 412 -7.07 17.04 -31.20
N GLY A 413 -8.37 16.74 -31.12
CA GLY A 413 -9.33 17.46 -30.31
C GLY A 413 -9.78 16.70 -29.06
N ASN A 414 -10.83 17.22 -28.45
CA ASN A 414 -11.34 16.76 -27.16
C ASN A 414 -12.69 16.04 -27.28
N GLY A 415 -12.96 15.15 -26.32
CA GLY A 415 -14.27 14.49 -26.17
C GLY A 415 -14.63 13.53 -27.30
N HIS A 416 -13.67 13.00 -28.04
CA HIS A 416 -13.90 12.02 -29.10
C HIS A 416 -14.36 10.66 -28.56
N ARG A 417 -15.02 9.88 -29.42
CA ARG A 417 -15.37 8.46 -29.15
C ARG A 417 -14.88 7.55 -30.28
N VAL A 418 -14.12 6.52 -29.95
CA VAL A 418 -13.79 5.43 -30.90
C VAL A 418 -14.25 4.11 -30.32
N GLN A 419 -15.22 3.46 -30.96
CA GLN A 419 -15.82 2.21 -30.47
C GLN A 419 -16.07 1.21 -31.61
N SER A 420 -16.30 -0.06 -31.27
CA SER A 420 -16.73 -1.14 -32.19
C SER A 420 -15.79 -1.43 -33.39
N SER A 421 -14.58 -0.87 -33.43
CA SER A 421 -13.75 -0.77 -34.64
C SER A 421 -12.52 -1.70 -34.61
N VAL A 422 -12.08 -2.16 -35.78
CA VAL A 422 -10.93 -3.07 -35.95
C VAL A 422 -9.81 -2.33 -36.70
N VAL A 423 -8.61 -2.26 -36.13
CA VAL A 423 -7.53 -1.39 -36.65
C VAL A 423 -6.22 -2.16 -36.78
N GLY A 424 -5.77 -2.34 -38.03
CA GLY A 424 -4.56 -3.09 -38.45
C GLY A 424 -4.80 -4.57 -38.79
N LEU A 425 -6.01 -5.07 -38.51
CA LEU A 425 -6.54 -6.35 -38.95
C LEU A 425 -7.77 -6.13 -39.86
N LEU A 426 -8.08 -7.11 -40.72
CA LEU A 426 -9.42 -7.16 -41.32
C LEU A 426 -10.49 -7.53 -40.26
N PRO A 427 -11.79 -7.27 -40.51
CA PRO A 427 -12.87 -7.60 -39.58
C PRO A 427 -13.10 -9.11 -39.29
N ASP A 428 -12.27 -10.01 -39.83
CA ASP A 428 -12.21 -11.41 -39.43
C ASP A 428 -11.33 -11.63 -38.17
N GLU A 429 -10.80 -10.55 -37.58
CA GLU A 429 -9.83 -10.48 -36.48
C GLU A 429 -8.56 -11.33 -36.69
N THR A 430 -8.31 -11.89 -37.89
CA THR A 430 -7.29 -12.93 -38.11
C THR A 430 -6.40 -12.70 -39.32
N SER A 431 -6.88 -11.94 -40.32
CA SER A 431 -6.10 -11.55 -41.48
C SER A 431 -5.38 -10.22 -41.24
N LEU A 432 -4.04 -10.28 -41.17
CA LEU A 432 -3.17 -9.11 -41.08
C LEU A 432 -3.22 -8.25 -42.35
N LEU A 433 -3.57 -6.97 -42.19
CA LEU A 433 -3.34 -5.95 -43.21
C LEU A 433 -2.85 -4.65 -42.52
N PRO A 434 -1.57 -4.62 -42.13
CA PRO A 434 -1.08 -3.73 -41.08
C PRO A 434 -1.06 -2.26 -41.51
N ASN A 435 -1.29 -1.35 -40.55
CA ASN A 435 -0.89 0.05 -40.69
C ASN A 435 0.58 0.20 -40.30
N ASP A 436 1.32 1.09 -40.96
CA ASP A 436 2.78 1.20 -40.83
C ASP A 436 3.26 1.99 -39.62
N ARG A 437 2.34 2.67 -38.93
CA ARG A 437 2.55 3.27 -37.60
C ARG A 437 1.57 2.69 -36.58
N HIS A 438 0.76 3.53 -35.96
CA HIS A 438 -0.04 3.20 -34.78
C HIS A 438 -1.46 2.78 -35.16
N GLY A 439 -2.16 2.09 -34.26
CA GLY A 439 -3.58 1.86 -34.43
C GLY A 439 -4.36 3.17 -34.23
N ILE A 440 -4.33 3.70 -33.01
CA ILE A 440 -4.97 4.97 -32.64
C ILE A 440 -3.93 5.90 -31.99
N VAL A 441 -3.99 7.20 -32.27
CA VAL A 441 -3.18 8.24 -31.64
C VAL A 441 -4.10 9.33 -31.09
N ILE A 442 -3.91 9.71 -29.82
CA ILE A 442 -4.40 10.96 -29.23
C ILE A 442 -3.20 11.91 -29.16
N ASP A 443 -3.34 13.09 -29.76
CA ASP A 443 -2.28 14.07 -30.05
C ASP A 443 -2.65 15.42 -29.39
N ASP A 444 -2.20 15.63 -28.15
CA ASP A 444 -2.58 16.71 -27.21
C ASP A 444 -4.08 16.78 -26.79
N GLY A 445 -4.97 15.98 -27.39
CA GLY A 445 -6.42 15.96 -27.09
C GLY A 445 -6.81 15.36 -25.71
N ALA A 446 -7.83 15.95 -25.06
CA ALA A 446 -8.31 15.55 -23.73
C ALA A 446 -9.70 14.88 -23.73
N GLN A 447 -10.04 14.19 -22.64
CA GLN A 447 -11.37 13.60 -22.37
C GLN A 447 -11.88 12.62 -23.45
N ASN A 448 -11.00 12.04 -24.27
CA ASN A 448 -11.37 11.11 -25.34
C ASN A 448 -11.62 9.69 -24.80
N LEU A 449 -12.69 9.04 -25.27
CA LEU A 449 -13.04 7.67 -24.93
C LEU A 449 -12.70 6.71 -26.07
N ILE A 450 -11.82 5.75 -25.81
CA ILE A 450 -11.53 4.62 -26.71
C ILE A 450 -12.10 3.35 -26.07
N GLY A 451 -13.12 2.78 -26.69
CA GLY A 451 -13.81 1.56 -26.28
C GLY A 451 -15.01 1.83 -25.36
N GLY A 452 -15.34 0.88 -24.48
CA GLY A 452 -16.50 0.96 -23.58
C GLY A 452 -16.78 -0.36 -22.83
N PRO A 453 -17.77 -0.39 -21.92
CA PRO A 453 -18.02 -1.54 -21.05
C PRO A 453 -18.63 -2.76 -21.75
N THR A 454 -19.25 -2.60 -22.92
CA THR A 454 -19.87 -3.73 -23.63
C THR A 454 -19.02 -4.28 -24.76
N ASP A 455 -19.17 -5.57 -25.09
CA ASP A 455 -18.52 -6.21 -26.24
C ASP A 455 -18.91 -5.59 -27.60
N ARG A 456 -19.93 -4.71 -27.64
CA ARG A 456 -20.25 -3.92 -28.84
C ARG A 456 -19.35 -2.70 -28.99
N GLU A 457 -18.83 -2.17 -27.89
CA GLU A 457 -18.04 -0.95 -27.86
C GLU A 457 -16.54 -1.23 -27.93
N ARG A 458 -16.11 -2.43 -27.53
CA ARG A 458 -14.76 -3.00 -27.69
C ARG A 458 -14.18 -2.70 -29.08
N ASN A 459 -12.99 -2.11 -29.12
CA ASN A 459 -12.17 -2.07 -30.34
C ASN A 459 -11.16 -3.24 -30.35
N SER A 460 -10.72 -3.63 -31.55
CA SER A 460 -9.74 -4.70 -31.78
C SER A 460 -8.54 -4.14 -32.53
N ILE A 461 -7.42 -3.93 -31.83
CA ILE A 461 -6.30 -3.08 -32.28
C ILE A 461 -5.00 -3.90 -32.30
N ALA A 462 -4.71 -4.51 -33.45
CA ALA A 462 -3.56 -5.40 -33.64
C ALA A 462 -3.06 -5.37 -35.10
N GLY A 463 -1.90 -5.97 -35.35
CA GLY A 463 -1.22 -5.98 -36.65
C GLY A 463 -0.40 -4.73 -36.97
N ASN A 464 -0.70 -3.58 -36.35
CA ASN A 464 -0.03 -2.30 -36.63
C ASN A 464 1.49 -2.40 -36.36
N ARG A 465 2.34 -1.81 -37.22
CA ARG A 465 3.81 -1.93 -37.11
C ARG A 465 4.42 -1.13 -35.95
N GLY A 466 3.70 -0.13 -35.45
CA GLY A 466 4.01 0.64 -34.25
C GLY A 466 3.31 0.09 -32.99
N THR A 467 3.01 1.00 -32.06
CA THR A 467 2.18 0.73 -30.87
C THR A 467 0.69 0.71 -31.23
N GLY A 468 -0.12 -0.12 -30.55
CA GLY A 468 -1.58 -0.18 -30.73
C GLY A 468 -2.28 1.16 -30.48
N ILE A 469 -2.17 1.72 -29.26
CA ILE A 469 -2.68 3.06 -28.91
C ILE A 469 -1.54 3.94 -28.38
N VAL A 470 -1.45 5.19 -28.85
CA VAL A 470 -0.56 6.22 -28.29
C VAL A 470 -1.40 7.38 -27.75
N VAL A 471 -1.07 7.84 -26.55
CA VAL A 471 -1.53 9.12 -25.99
C VAL A 471 -0.28 9.98 -25.83
N GLN A 472 -0.15 11.05 -26.61
CA GLN A 472 1.02 11.93 -26.58
C GLN A 472 0.59 13.38 -26.40
N GLY A 473 1.43 14.15 -25.72
CA GLY A 473 1.22 15.58 -25.53
C GLY A 473 1.07 15.99 -24.07
N ALA A 474 1.18 17.30 -23.83
CA ALA A 474 1.15 17.90 -22.52
C ALA A 474 -0.26 18.27 -22.04
N ALA A 475 -1.23 18.39 -22.97
CA ALA A 475 -2.65 18.63 -22.73
C ALA A 475 -3.49 17.33 -22.80
N ALA A 476 -2.91 16.23 -23.28
CA ALA A 476 -3.57 14.92 -23.35
C ALA A 476 -3.88 14.35 -21.96
N THR A 477 -5.06 14.69 -21.46
CA THR A 477 -5.52 14.52 -20.08
C THR A 477 -6.94 13.97 -20.02
N GLU A 478 -7.27 13.28 -18.92
CA GLU A 478 -8.60 12.67 -18.68
C GLU A 478 -9.10 11.71 -19.77
N ASN A 479 -8.23 11.26 -20.68
CA ASN A 479 -8.59 10.28 -21.70
C ASN A 479 -8.83 8.91 -21.06
N GLN A 480 -9.81 8.17 -21.59
CA GLN A 480 -10.26 6.88 -21.07
C GLN A 480 -10.08 5.81 -22.14
N ILE A 481 -9.18 4.86 -21.90
CA ILE A 481 -8.96 3.70 -22.76
C ILE A 481 -9.54 2.49 -22.02
N GLN A 482 -10.70 1.99 -22.44
CA GLN A 482 -11.51 1.04 -21.68
C GLN A 482 -12.10 -0.08 -22.55
N GLY A 483 -12.06 -1.32 -22.07
CA GLY A 483 -12.73 -2.46 -22.71
C GLY A 483 -12.22 -2.85 -24.09
N ASN A 484 -11.00 -2.46 -24.47
CA ASN A 484 -10.40 -2.78 -25.78
C ASN A 484 -9.56 -4.05 -25.78
N ASP A 485 -9.40 -4.65 -26.95
CA ASP A 485 -8.46 -5.72 -27.22
C ASP A 485 -7.26 -5.16 -28.02
N ILE A 486 -6.04 -5.35 -27.52
CA ILE A 486 -4.86 -4.66 -28.03
C ILE A 486 -3.69 -5.64 -28.19
N GLY A 487 -3.42 -5.98 -29.46
CA GLY A 487 -2.41 -6.97 -29.88
C GLY A 487 -2.89 -8.43 -29.93
N ILE A 488 -4.18 -8.68 -29.66
CA ILE A 488 -4.79 -9.98 -29.88
C ILE A 488 -5.06 -10.19 -31.39
N ILE A 489 -4.81 -11.40 -31.88
CA ILE A 489 -5.19 -11.83 -33.23
C ILE A 489 -6.05 -13.09 -33.09
N GLY A 490 -7.29 -13.00 -33.55
CA GLY A 490 -8.34 -14.00 -33.44
C GLY A 490 -8.92 -14.15 -32.03
N SER A 491 -9.87 -15.08 -31.88
CA SER A 491 -10.26 -15.55 -30.56
C SER A 491 -9.09 -16.32 -29.95
N ALA A 492 -8.38 -15.70 -29.00
CA ALA A 492 -7.25 -16.29 -28.31
C ALA A 492 -7.67 -17.53 -27.52
N SER A 493 -7.54 -18.68 -28.19
CA SER A 493 -7.75 -20.03 -27.67
C SER A 493 -6.67 -20.96 -28.22
N VAL A 494 -5.41 -20.53 -28.13
CA VAL A 494 -4.26 -21.11 -28.85
C VAL A 494 -3.17 -21.55 -27.89
N ASN A 495 -3.32 -22.80 -27.45
CA ASN A 495 -2.27 -23.63 -26.85
C ASN A 495 -1.18 -24.00 -27.90
N ALA A 496 -0.73 -23.03 -28.69
CA ALA A 496 0.37 -23.15 -29.64
C ALA A 496 1.70 -22.87 -28.92
N ALA A 497 2.77 -23.54 -29.33
CA ALA A 497 4.10 -23.24 -28.79
C ALA A 497 4.51 -21.80 -29.19
N ALA A 498 5.23 -21.11 -28.30
CA ALA A 498 5.61 -19.69 -28.43
C ALA A 498 6.52 -19.33 -29.63
N SER A 499 6.71 -20.24 -30.59
CA SER A 499 7.37 -20.02 -31.88
C SER A 499 6.42 -19.66 -33.03
N ASP A 500 5.12 -19.94 -32.92
CA ASP A 500 4.11 -19.72 -33.98
C ASP A 500 3.10 -18.59 -33.65
N ILE A 501 3.32 -17.84 -32.57
CA ILE A 501 2.50 -16.66 -32.25
C ILE A 501 2.74 -15.61 -33.33
N THR A 502 1.71 -15.33 -34.14
CA THR A 502 1.72 -14.19 -35.06
C THR A 502 1.68 -12.91 -34.21
N PRO A 503 2.66 -12.00 -34.31
CA PRO A 503 2.74 -10.89 -33.37
C PRO A 503 1.57 -9.92 -33.48
N GLY A 504 1.14 -9.39 -32.32
CA GLY A 504 0.08 -8.40 -32.18
C GLY A 504 0.41 -7.06 -32.82
N ASN A 505 0.78 -6.05 -32.02
CA ASN A 505 1.39 -4.84 -32.57
C ASN A 505 2.92 -4.92 -32.56
N GLY A 506 3.57 -4.23 -33.50
CA GLY A 506 5.01 -4.27 -33.75
C GLY A 506 5.87 -3.53 -32.72
N GLN A 507 5.25 -2.75 -31.83
CA GLN A 507 5.87 -2.15 -30.66
C GLN A 507 5.02 -2.46 -29.41
N GLY A 508 4.56 -1.45 -28.67
CA GLY A 508 3.77 -1.67 -27.45
C GLY A 508 2.27 -1.89 -27.70
N GLY A 509 1.53 -2.21 -26.64
CA GLY A 509 0.07 -2.19 -26.66
C GLY A 509 -0.46 -0.75 -26.54
N ILE A 510 -0.25 -0.13 -25.39
CA ILE A 510 -0.59 1.28 -25.09
C ILE A 510 0.68 2.02 -24.65
N VAL A 511 0.86 3.27 -25.10
CA VAL A 511 1.92 4.17 -24.62
C VAL A 511 1.34 5.54 -24.28
N ILE A 512 1.60 6.04 -23.07
CA ILE A 512 1.36 7.44 -22.67
C ILE A 512 2.71 8.18 -22.65
N GLU A 513 2.83 9.27 -23.39
CA GLU A 513 4.00 10.15 -23.45
C GLU A 513 3.64 11.58 -23.02
N ASP A 514 4.21 12.06 -21.91
CA ASP A 514 3.93 13.37 -21.29
C ASP A 514 2.49 13.62 -20.82
N GLY A 515 1.49 12.86 -21.27
CA GLY A 515 0.09 12.97 -20.85
C GLY A 515 -0.13 12.60 -19.38
N SER A 516 -0.84 13.45 -18.64
CA SER A 516 -1.22 13.23 -17.24
C SER A 516 -2.67 12.78 -17.12
N ASP A 517 -3.06 12.26 -15.96
CA ASP A 517 -4.47 12.20 -15.56
C ASP A 517 -5.38 11.34 -16.47
N ASN A 518 -4.80 10.43 -17.26
CA ASN A 518 -5.53 9.48 -18.11
C ASN A 518 -5.80 8.15 -17.39
N THR A 519 -6.88 7.47 -17.75
CA THR A 519 -7.26 6.17 -17.18
C THR A 519 -7.21 5.07 -18.24
N ILE A 520 -6.44 4.01 -17.96
CA ILE A 520 -6.41 2.77 -18.74
C ILE A 520 -7.14 1.69 -17.94
N GLY A 521 -8.32 1.35 -18.43
CA GLY A 521 -9.27 0.40 -17.82
C GLY A 521 -10.24 1.08 -16.85
N GLY A 522 -10.82 0.34 -15.92
CA GLY A 522 -11.82 0.88 -14.99
C GLY A 522 -12.26 -0.11 -13.91
N THR A 523 -13.05 0.37 -12.96
CA THR A 523 -13.60 -0.41 -11.84
C THR A 523 -14.96 -1.05 -12.13
N GLU A 524 -15.67 -0.62 -13.18
CA GLU A 524 -16.93 -1.26 -13.60
C GLU A 524 -16.68 -2.49 -14.50
N ALA A 525 -17.65 -3.40 -14.50
CA ALA A 525 -17.58 -4.64 -15.28
C ALA A 525 -17.47 -4.36 -16.78
N GLY A 526 -16.43 -4.90 -17.42
CA GLY A 526 -16.18 -4.76 -18.86
C GLY A 526 -15.22 -3.64 -19.25
N LEU A 527 -14.92 -2.69 -18.36
CA LEU A 527 -13.99 -1.58 -18.66
C LEU A 527 -12.52 -2.00 -18.77
N GLY A 528 -12.14 -3.19 -18.30
CA GLY A 528 -10.77 -3.70 -18.40
C GLY A 528 -10.34 -3.99 -19.83
N ASN A 529 -9.18 -3.45 -20.26
CA ASN A 529 -8.59 -3.78 -21.56
C ASN A 529 -7.82 -5.11 -21.51
N VAL A 530 -7.70 -5.79 -22.65
CA VAL A 530 -6.86 -6.98 -22.82
C VAL A 530 -5.67 -6.62 -23.71
N VAL A 531 -4.46 -6.58 -23.13
CA VAL A 531 -3.26 -6.02 -23.75
C VAL A 531 -2.17 -7.10 -23.84
N ALA A 532 -2.07 -7.76 -25.00
CA ALA A 532 -1.41 -9.05 -25.15
C ALA A 532 -0.72 -9.20 -26.52
N GLY A 533 0.24 -10.12 -26.65
CA GLY A 533 0.89 -10.48 -27.92
C GLY A 533 1.78 -9.42 -28.58
N ASN A 534 2.00 -8.25 -27.96
CA ASN A 534 2.73 -7.13 -28.56
C ASN A 534 4.27 -7.34 -28.51
N LEU A 535 5.01 -6.83 -29.51
CA LEU A 535 6.48 -6.97 -29.63
C LEU A 535 7.30 -6.02 -28.73
N GLY A 536 6.66 -5.37 -27.76
CA GLY A 536 7.26 -4.46 -26.80
C GLY A 536 6.59 -4.55 -25.44
N THR A 537 6.54 -3.44 -24.72
CA THR A 537 5.82 -3.35 -23.44
C THR A 537 4.31 -3.35 -23.68
N GLY A 538 3.52 -4.06 -22.86
CA GLY A 538 2.06 -4.02 -22.91
C GLY A 538 1.52 -2.60 -22.72
N ILE A 539 1.77 -1.99 -21.56
CA ILE A 539 1.43 -0.59 -21.27
C ILE A 539 2.68 0.18 -20.82
N ALA A 540 3.00 1.30 -21.46
CA ALA A 540 4.09 2.19 -21.01
C ALA A 540 3.59 3.59 -20.65
N ILE A 541 4.19 4.20 -19.62
CA ILE A 541 3.99 5.60 -19.24
C ILE A 541 5.38 6.24 -19.14
N VAL A 542 5.66 7.24 -19.95
CA VAL A 542 7.03 7.78 -20.11
C VAL A 542 7.08 9.30 -20.04
N ARG A 543 8.27 9.78 -19.64
CA ARG A 543 8.64 11.19 -19.44
C ARG A 543 8.02 11.82 -18.19
N SER A 544 8.60 12.93 -17.76
CA SER A 544 8.35 13.52 -16.44
C SER A 544 7.06 14.33 -16.31
N ARG A 545 6.34 14.58 -17.41
CA ARG A 545 5.01 15.19 -17.35
C ARG A 545 3.87 14.16 -17.22
N ALA A 546 4.14 12.87 -17.41
CA ALA A 546 3.11 11.84 -17.29
C ALA A 546 2.86 11.48 -15.83
N THR A 547 1.88 12.14 -15.21
CA THR A 547 1.58 12.05 -13.77
C THR A 547 0.08 11.82 -13.52
N GLY A 548 -0.31 11.27 -12.36
CA GLY A 548 -1.72 11.04 -12.05
C GLY A 548 -2.45 9.98 -12.89
N ASN A 549 -1.78 9.33 -13.85
CA ASN A 549 -2.40 8.32 -14.69
C ASN A 549 -2.70 7.03 -13.90
N ILE A 550 -3.78 6.36 -14.25
CA ILE A 550 -4.28 5.15 -13.57
C ILE A 550 -4.31 3.98 -14.55
N ILE A 551 -3.73 2.84 -14.18
CA ILE A 551 -3.86 1.57 -14.91
C ILE A 551 -4.61 0.59 -14.00
N GLN A 552 -5.86 0.24 -14.31
CA GLN A 552 -6.70 -0.60 -13.44
C GLN A 552 -7.63 -1.56 -14.18
N GLY A 553 -7.85 -2.75 -13.64
CA GLY A 553 -8.79 -3.76 -14.17
C GLY A 553 -8.35 -4.47 -15.45
N ASN A 554 -7.11 -4.26 -15.92
CA ASN A 554 -6.66 -4.77 -17.23
C ASN A 554 -6.10 -6.20 -17.16
N LEU A 555 -6.25 -6.95 -18.26
CA LEU A 555 -5.63 -8.25 -18.50
C LEU A 555 -4.40 -8.06 -19.39
N ILE A 556 -3.18 -8.30 -18.89
CA ILE A 556 -1.93 -7.88 -19.53
C ILE A 556 -1.00 -9.07 -19.76
N GLY A 557 -0.88 -9.46 -21.03
CA GLY A 557 -0.15 -10.65 -21.48
C GLY A 557 -0.95 -11.95 -21.42
N THR A 558 -2.28 -11.87 -21.29
CA THR A 558 -3.18 -13.03 -21.21
C THR A 558 -4.30 -12.96 -22.27
N GLY A 559 -5.03 -14.06 -22.45
CA GLY A 559 -6.31 -14.06 -23.19
C GLY A 559 -7.42 -13.24 -22.52
N ARG A 560 -8.58 -13.13 -23.19
CA ARG A 560 -9.80 -12.42 -22.71
C ARG A 560 -10.34 -12.95 -21.38
N ASP A 561 -9.97 -14.17 -20.99
CA ASP A 561 -10.37 -14.86 -19.77
C ASP A 561 -9.37 -14.72 -18.61
N GLY A 562 -8.18 -14.16 -18.88
CA GLY A 562 -7.09 -14.06 -17.91
C GLY A 562 -6.48 -15.39 -17.48
N ILE A 563 -6.73 -16.50 -18.21
CA ILE A 563 -6.14 -17.82 -17.95
C ILE A 563 -5.28 -18.37 -19.10
N GLU A 564 -5.46 -17.93 -20.34
CA GLU A 564 -4.53 -18.28 -21.44
C GLU A 564 -3.29 -17.36 -21.48
N GLU A 565 -2.12 -17.92 -21.84
CA GLU A 565 -0.86 -17.19 -22.03
C GLU A 565 -0.80 -16.50 -23.41
N ASN A 566 -0.66 -15.18 -23.44
CA ASN A 566 -0.40 -14.42 -24.68
C ASN A 566 0.55 -13.22 -24.38
N GLY A 567 1.73 -13.55 -23.87
CA GLY A 567 2.65 -12.58 -23.28
C GLY A 567 3.17 -11.50 -24.24
N ASN A 568 3.26 -10.25 -23.77
CA ASN A 568 4.01 -9.21 -24.48
C ASN A 568 5.52 -9.47 -24.34
N THR A 569 6.31 -9.25 -25.39
CA THR A 569 7.75 -9.60 -25.37
C THR A 569 8.59 -8.70 -24.47
N GLY A 570 8.10 -7.50 -24.15
CA GLY A 570 8.65 -6.57 -23.17
C GLY A 570 8.01 -6.73 -21.79
N ALA A 571 7.94 -5.65 -21.02
CA ALA A 571 7.25 -5.70 -19.72
C ALA A 571 5.72 -5.72 -19.91
N GLY A 572 4.96 -6.20 -18.92
CA GLY A 572 3.52 -6.00 -18.89
C GLY A 572 3.20 -4.51 -18.74
N ILE A 573 3.78 -3.87 -17.72
CA ILE A 573 3.73 -2.41 -17.52
C ILE A 573 5.16 -1.86 -17.36
N ALA A 574 5.46 -0.70 -17.95
CA ALA A 574 6.70 0.03 -17.69
C ALA A 574 6.49 1.55 -17.47
N LEU A 575 7.02 2.08 -16.37
CA LEU A 575 7.08 3.53 -16.11
C LEU A 575 8.53 4.00 -16.22
N GLU A 576 8.76 5.05 -17.02
CA GLU A 576 10.09 5.63 -17.18
C GLU A 576 10.11 7.16 -17.09
N GLY A 577 10.58 7.64 -15.92
CA GLY A 577 10.72 9.05 -15.56
C GLY A 577 9.46 9.72 -15.01
N ALA A 578 8.37 8.95 -14.85
CA ALA A 578 6.99 9.40 -14.65
C ALA A 578 6.54 9.26 -13.18
N ALA A 579 6.05 10.33 -12.55
CA ALA A 579 5.78 10.39 -11.09
C ALA A 579 4.29 10.31 -10.73
N GLY A 580 3.97 9.84 -9.52
CA GLY A 580 2.62 9.94 -8.94
C GLY A 580 1.52 9.18 -9.70
N ASN A 581 1.86 8.07 -10.37
CA ASN A 581 0.90 7.24 -11.12
C ASN A 581 0.36 6.07 -10.26
N THR A 582 -0.80 5.52 -10.64
CA THR A 582 -1.45 4.37 -9.96
C THR A 582 -1.41 3.13 -10.84
N ILE A 583 -1.00 1.98 -10.28
CA ILE A 583 -1.12 0.67 -10.93
C ILE A 583 -1.95 -0.25 -10.03
N GLY A 584 -3.15 -0.56 -10.50
CA GLY A 584 -4.23 -1.21 -9.74
C GLY A 584 -4.93 -0.21 -8.81
N GLY A 585 -5.67 -0.70 -7.84
CA GLY A 585 -6.47 0.11 -6.91
C GLY A 585 -6.79 -0.65 -5.63
N THR A 586 -7.69 -0.11 -4.82
CA THR A 586 -8.26 -0.85 -3.68
C THR A 586 -9.65 -1.42 -3.94
N ALA A 587 -10.27 -1.08 -5.08
CA ALA A 587 -11.39 -1.84 -5.62
C ALA A 587 -10.97 -3.26 -6.06
N SER A 588 -11.81 -4.25 -5.79
CA SER A 588 -11.55 -5.64 -6.19
C SER A 588 -11.45 -5.81 -7.72
N SER A 589 -12.19 -4.98 -8.46
CA SER A 589 -12.17 -4.85 -9.92
C SER A 589 -11.03 -4.00 -10.47
N ALA A 590 -10.41 -3.12 -9.67
CA ALA A 590 -9.24 -2.34 -10.11
C ALA A 590 -7.98 -3.21 -10.31
N ARG A 591 -7.99 -4.48 -9.88
CA ARG A 591 -6.89 -5.43 -10.06
C ARG A 591 -6.54 -5.60 -11.54
N ASN A 592 -5.29 -5.30 -11.91
CA ASN A 592 -4.72 -5.82 -13.15
C ASN A 592 -4.22 -7.26 -12.97
N ILE A 593 -4.36 -8.10 -14.00
CA ILE A 593 -3.73 -9.41 -14.12
C ILE A 593 -2.53 -9.26 -15.07
N ILE A 594 -1.32 -9.61 -14.64
CA ILE A 594 -0.08 -9.29 -15.37
C ILE A 594 0.83 -10.52 -15.46
N ALA A 595 0.73 -11.29 -16.54
CA ALA A 595 1.40 -12.58 -16.70
C ALA A 595 1.87 -12.89 -18.14
N ALA A 596 2.66 -13.94 -18.32
CA ALA A 596 3.33 -14.37 -19.56
C ALA A 596 4.29 -13.36 -20.24
N ASN A 597 4.30 -12.09 -19.82
CA ASN A 597 5.21 -11.05 -20.33
C ASN A 597 6.68 -11.38 -20.01
N ASN A 598 7.65 -10.58 -20.52
CA ASN A 598 9.02 -10.71 -20.03
C ASN A 598 9.13 -10.39 -18.54
N THR A 599 8.69 -9.21 -18.12
CA THR A 599 8.73 -8.78 -16.71
C THR A 599 7.37 -8.18 -16.38
N GLY A 600 6.80 -8.44 -15.19
CA GLY A 600 5.43 -7.96 -14.88
C GLY A 600 5.31 -6.44 -14.91
N ILE A 601 5.94 -5.76 -13.97
CA ILE A 601 6.01 -4.29 -13.88
C ILE A 601 7.49 -3.84 -13.79
N VAL A 602 7.86 -2.76 -14.48
CA VAL A 602 9.19 -2.15 -14.36
C VAL A 602 9.11 -0.64 -14.14
N LEU A 603 9.77 -0.14 -13.09
CA LEU A 603 9.97 1.29 -12.82
C LEU A 603 11.44 1.66 -13.11
N ARG A 604 11.69 2.69 -13.94
CA ARG A 604 13.03 3.19 -14.31
C ARG A 604 13.19 4.69 -14.12
N ASN A 605 14.44 5.14 -13.96
CA ASN A 605 14.89 6.53 -13.80
C ASN A 605 14.41 7.21 -12.51
N SER A 606 15.28 8.02 -11.88
CA SER A 606 15.07 8.52 -10.50
C SER A 606 13.99 9.60 -10.35
N SER A 607 13.33 10.02 -11.44
CA SER A 607 12.11 10.83 -11.40
C SER A 607 10.81 10.00 -11.44
N THR A 608 10.88 8.67 -11.58
CA THR A 608 9.76 7.78 -11.27
C THR A 608 9.65 7.68 -9.75
N THR A 609 8.79 8.50 -9.17
CA THR A 609 8.57 8.58 -7.71
C THR A 609 7.09 8.48 -7.40
N ASP A 610 6.77 8.14 -6.14
CA ASP A 610 5.41 8.17 -5.60
C ASP A 610 4.39 7.31 -6.39
N THR A 611 4.88 6.37 -7.22
CA THR A 611 4.06 5.37 -7.89
C THR A 611 3.54 4.40 -6.84
N VAL A 612 2.23 4.13 -6.87
CA VAL A 612 1.59 3.14 -6.01
C VAL A 612 1.17 1.95 -6.86
N ILE A 613 1.73 0.78 -6.55
CA ILE A 613 1.37 -0.50 -7.17
C ILE A 613 0.56 -1.27 -6.11
N GLN A 614 -0.76 -1.39 -6.27
CA GLN A 614 -1.65 -1.99 -5.26
C GLN A 614 -2.74 -2.87 -5.89
N GLY A 615 -3.14 -3.95 -5.21
CA GLY A 615 -4.27 -4.83 -5.59
C GLY A 615 -4.03 -5.79 -6.77
N ASN A 616 -2.87 -5.73 -7.45
CA ASN A 616 -2.59 -6.46 -8.69
C ASN A 616 -2.29 -7.95 -8.48
N ALA A 617 -2.51 -8.77 -9.51
CA ALA A 617 -2.03 -10.16 -9.57
C ALA A 617 -0.97 -10.31 -10.67
N ILE A 618 0.23 -10.78 -10.32
CA ILE A 618 1.44 -10.69 -11.16
C ILE A 618 2.13 -12.05 -11.25
N GLY A 619 2.12 -12.64 -12.45
CA GLY A 619 2.64 -13.97 -12.75
C GLY A 619 1.70 -15.13 -12.38
N VAL A 620 0.45 -14.81 -12.02
CA VAL A 620 -0.64 -15.78 -11.82
C VAL A 620 -1.81 -15.42 -12.73
N ASP A 621 -2.74 -16.36 -12.86
CA ASP A 621 -3.97 -16.22 -13.63
C ASP A 621 -5.01 -15.31 -12.93
N ALA A 622 -6.13 -15.06 -13.60
CA ALA A 622 -7.26 -14.29 -13.06
C ALA A 622 -7.84 -14.86 -11.75
N THR A 623 -7.77 -16.18 -11.52
CA THR A 623 -8.20 -16.80 -10.25
C THR A 623 -7.16 -16.70 -9.13
N GLY A 624 -5.97 -16.15 -9.41
CA GLY A 624 -4.87 -16.00 -8.46
C GLY A 624 -4.36 -17.33 -7.88
N SER A 625 -4.59 -18.44 -8.59
CA SER A 625 -4.46 -19.82 -8.09
C SER A 625 -3.63 -20.74 -8.99
N ALA A 626 -3.40 -20.36 -10.25
CA ALA A 626 -2.53 -21.03 -11.21
C ALA A 626 -1.31 -20.16 -11.55
N MET A 627 -0.19 -20.79 -11.88
CA MET A 627 1.00 -20.12 -12.38
C MET A 627 0.92 -19.98 -13.91
N LEU A 628 0.98 -18.75 -14.39
CA LEU A 628 1.31 -18.42 -15.79
C LEU A 628 2.75 -17.90 -15.88
N GLY A 629 3.11 -17.01 -14.94
CA GLY A 629 4.46 -16.48 -14.73
C GLY A 629 4.87 -15.42 -15.75
N ASN A 630 5.59 -14.38 -15.33
CA ASN A 630 6.39 -13.58 -16.26
C ASN A 630 7.78 -14.25 -16.41
N SER A 631 8.39 -14.17 -17.60
CA SER A 631 9.63 -14.89 -17.96
C SER A 631 10.93 -14.28 -17.42
N ASN A 632 10.81 -13.32 -16.49
CA ASN A 632 11.85 -12.72 -15.66
C ASN A 632 11.22 -12.35 -14.29
N GLY A 633 11.35 -11.10 -13.82
CA GLY A 633 10.82 -10.68 -12.51
C GLY A 633 9.32 -10.36 -12.50
N GLY A 634 8.73 -10.35 -11.31
CA GLY A 634 7.36 -9.83 -11.10
C GLY A 634 7.33 -8.31 -11.15
N ILE A 635 8.04 -7.64 -10.22
CA ILE A 635 8.20 -6.18 -10.18
C ILE A 635 9.69 -5.82 -10.12
N VAL A 636 10.14 -4.87 -10.94
CA VAL A 636 11.56 -4.43 -10.99
C VAL A 636 11.67 -2.91 -10.82
N LEU A 637 12.35 -2.47 -9.77
CA LEU A 637 12.62 -1.07 -9.41
C LEU A 637 14.10 -0.76 -9.70
N ASN A 638 14.38 0.07 -10.70
CA ASN A 638 15.74 0.38 -11.14
C ASN A 638 16.06 1.88 -11.00
N GLY A 639 16.74 2.24 -9.91
CA GLY A 639 17.16 3.62 -9.61
C GLY A 639 16.06 4.57 -9.12
N VAL A 640 14.86 4.05 -8.82
CA VAL A 640 13.64 4.81 -8.49
C VAL A 640 13.44 5.00 -6.97
N VAL A 641 12.80 6.10 -6.53
CA VAL A 641 12.67 6.46 -5.10
C VAL A 641 11.22 6.68 -4.65
N GLU A 642 10.95 6.53 -3.35
CA GLU A 642 9.64 6.85 -2.72
C GLU A 642 8.43 6.07 -3.26
N ASN A 643 8.63 5.00 -4.04
CA ASN A 643 7.52 4.20 -4.60
C ASN A 643 7.01 3.17 -3.59
N SER A 644 5.70 2.88 -3.66
CA SER A 644 5.02 1.98 -2.73
C SER A 644 4.41 0.79 -3.45
N ILE A 645 4.72 -0.41 -2.96
CA ILE A 645 4.24 -1.70 -3.47
C ILE A 645 3.38 -2.33 -2.39
N GLY A 646 2.07 -2.28 -2.59
CA GLY A 646 1.04 -2.73 -1.66
C GLY A 646 0.60 -1.63 -0.70
N GLY A 647 0.27 -1.99 0.55
CA GLY A 647 -0.29 -1.06 1.52
C GLY A 647 -0.63 -1.68 2.88
N VAL A 648 -1.44 -0.98 3.67
CA VAL A 648 -1.94 -1.41 4.99
C VAL A 648 -3.28 -2.14 4.95
N VAL A 649 -4.12 -1.88 3.94
CA VAL A 649 -5.44 -2.52 3.79
C VAL A 649 -5.32 -3.86 3.03
N PRO A 650 -6.11 -4.90 3.36
CA PRO A 650 -6.03 -6.19 2.68
C PRO A 650 -6.23 -6.14 1.16
N GLU A 651 -6.95 -5.15 0.66
CA GLU A 651 -7.34 -4.97 -0.74
C GLU A 651 -6.19 -4.37 -1.58
N ALA A 652 -5.35 -3.54 -0.97
CA ALA A 652 -4.15 -2.98 -1.60
C ALA A 652 -3.05 -4.02 -1.88
N ARG A 653 -3.22 -5.26 -1.39
CA ARG A 653 -2.26 -6.36 -1.54
C ARG A 653 -2.04 -6.76 -2.99
N ASN A 654 -0.78 -6.74 -3.45
CA ASN A 654 -0.41 -7.46 -4.66
C ASN A 654 -0.14 -8.94 -4.38
N ILE A 655 -0.51 -9.80 -5.33
CA ILE A 655 -0.14 -11.22 -5.39
C ILE A 655 0.97 -11.36 -6.43
N ILE A 656 2.18 -11.77 -6.02
CA ILE A 656 3.37 -11.75 -6.87
C ILE A 656 4.01 -13.15 -6.85
N ALA A 657 3.64 -13.97 -7.83
CA ALA A 657 3.85 -15.42 -7.79
C ALA A 657 4.10 -15.98 -9.20
N GLY A 658 4.60 -17.22 -9.27
CA GLY A 658 4.80 -17.96 -10.53
C GLY A 658 5.92 -17.47 -11.46
N ASN A 659 6.45 -16.26 -11.27
CA ASN A 659 7.48 -15.67 -12.15
C ASN A 659 8.77 -16.51 -12.20
N THR A 660 9.47 -16.53 -13.34
CA THR A 660 10.68 -17.37 -13.52
C THR A 660 11.94 -16.77 -12.90
N GLY A 661 11.93 -15.47 -12.62
CA GLY A 661 12.94 -14.75 -11.83
C GLY A 661 12.57 -14.63 -10.35
N SER A 662 12.95 -13.51 -9.75
CA SER A 662 12.55 -13.12 -8.39
C SER A 662 11.26 -12.30 -8.40
N GLY A 663 10.45 -12.39 -7.33
CA GLY A 663 9.14 -11.71 -7.24
C GLY A 663 9.25 -10.19 -7.33
N ILE A 664 10.06 -9.57 -6.46
CA ILE A 664 10.41 -8.15 -6.53
C ILE A 664 11.93 -7.99 -6.59
N ILE A 665 12.44 -7.06 -7.40
CA ILE A 665 13.86 -6.69 -7.47
C ILE A 665 14.01 -5.17 -7.31
N ILE A 666 14.77 -4.71 -6.32
CA ILE A 666 15.11 -3.29 -6.10
C ILE A 666 16.62 -3.11 -6.30
N MET A 667 17.03 -2.30 -7.27
CA MET A 667 18.44 -2.18 -7.70
C MET A 667 18.83 -0.77 -8.17
N GLY A 668 20.14 -0.53 -8.26
CA GLY A 668 20.73 0.77 -8.57
C GLY A 668 20.95 1.63 -7.32
N SER A 669 22.08 2.33 -7.23
CA SER A 669 22.51 3.07 -6.01
C SER A 669 21.51 4.09 -5.49
N ASN A 670 20.65 4.61 -6.39
CA ASN A 670 19.69 5.66 -6.07
C ASN A 670 18.34 5.09 -5.61
N ALA A 671 18.09 3.78 -5.71
CA ALA A 671 16.79 3.22 -5.37
C ALA A 671 16.59 3.11 -3.86
N THR A 672 16.03 4.17 -3.27
CA THR A 672 15.92 4.35 -1.81
C THR A 672 14.49 4.71 -1.39
N ARG A 673 14.14 4.43 -0.12
CA ARG A 673 12.84 4.72 0.50
C ARG A 673 11.63 4.04 -0.14
N ASN A 674 11.84 3.10 -1.07
CA ASN A 674 10.75 2.30 -1.61
C ASN A 674 10.21 1.37 -0.52
N ARG A 675 8.89 1.15 -0.51
CA ARG A 675 8.18 0.35 0.49
C ARG A 675 7.53 -0.87 -0.17
N VAL A 676 7.72 -2.04 0.43
CA VAL A 676 7.07 -3.30 0.04
C VAL A 676 6.21 -3.74 1.22
N GLN A 677 4.88 -3.58 1.16
CA GLN A 677 3.97 -3.72 2.31
C GLN A 677 2.71 -4.53 2.00
N GLY A 678 2.35 -5.47 2.88
CA GLY A 678 1.10 -6.23 2.83
C GLY A 678 0.95 -7.28 1.70
N ASN A 679 1.96 -7.41 0.83
CA ASN A 679 1.95 -8.26 -0.37
C ASN A 679 2.07 -9.76 -0.04
N TYR A 680 1.55 -10.61 -0.92
CA TYR A 680 1.81 -12.05 -0.92
C TYR A 680 2.74 -12.41 -2.08
N ILE A 681 3.88 -13.04 -1.76
CA ILE A 681 5.00 -13.19 -2.66
C ILE A 681 5.47 -14.65 -2.68
N GLY A 682 5.16 -15.34 -3.77
CA GLY A 682 5.37 -16.79 -3.98
C GLY A 682 4.21 -17.68 -3.54
N THR A 683 3.03 -17.11 -3.32
CA THR A 683 1.80 -17.83 -2.92
C THR A 683 0.60 -17.45 -3.78
N ASP A 684 -0.48 -18.23 -3.67
CA ASP A 684 -1.82 -17.88 -4.16
C ASP A 684 -2.43 -16.64 -3.47
N GLN A 685 -3.59 -16.21 -3.98
CA GLN A 685 -4.37 -15.10 -3.42
C GLN A 685 -4.76 -15.32 -1.94
N ALA A 686 -4.98 -16.56 -1.52
CA ALA A 686 -5.30 -16.90 -0.13
C ALA A 686 -4.06 -16.98 0.80
N GLY A 687 -2.85 -16.73 0.28
CA GLY A 687 -1.62 -16.77 1.08
C GLY A 687 -1.29 -18.15 1.65
N GLY A 688 -1.78 -19.22 1.02
CA GLY A 688 -1.86 -20.56 1.59
C GLY A 688 -1.42 -21.73 0.69
N ILE A 689 -1.35 -21.55 -0.62
CA ILE A 689 -0.78 -22.49 -1.59
C ILE A 689 0.52 -21.89 -2.13
N ALA A 690 1.56 -22.70 -2.30
CA ALA A 690 2.85 -22.25 -2.81
C ALA A 690 2.84 -22.15 -4.35
N LEU A 691 2.79 -20.92 -4.87
CA LEU A 691 2.94 -20.58 -6.28
C LEU A 691 4.30 -19.87 -6.46
N GLY A 692 5.37 -20.56 -6.05
CA GLY A 692 6.67 -19.95 -5.81
C GLY A 692 7.31 -19.30 -7.04
N ASN A 693 7.76 -18.04 -6.91
CA ASN A 693 8.68 -17.46 -7.87
C ASN A 693 9.95 -18.33 -7.94
N SER A 694 10.53 -18.48 -9.14
CA SER A 694 11.57 -19.49 -9.38
C SER A 694 12.96 -19.09 -8.88
N GLU A 695 13.13 -17.85 -8.42
CA GLU A 695 14.24 -17.42 -7.58
C GLU A 695 13.76 -16.97 -6.18
N HIS A 696 13.98 -15.71 -5.81
CA HIS A 696 13.72 -15.17 -4.48
C HIS A 696 12.35 -14.50 -4.40
N GLY A 697 11.82 -14.30 -3.19
CA GLY A 697 10.65 -13.45 -3.00
C GLY A 697 10.96 -11.98 -3.30
N VAL A 698 11.86 -11.39 -2.53
CA VAL A 698 12.35 -10.00 -2.71
C VAL A 698 13.88 -9.99 -2.81
N VAL A 699 14.41 -9.25 -3.79
CA VAL A 699 15.83 -8.92 -3.96
C VAL A 699 16.04 -7.42 -3.73
N VAL A 700 17.08 -7.07 -2.96
CA VAL A 700 17.47 -5.67 -2.71
C VAL A 700 18.98 -5.51 -2.88
N GLU A 701 19.38 -4.66 -3.81
CA GLU A 701 20.78 -4.32 -4.13
C GLU A 701 21.06 -2.81 -4.02
N ALA A 702 20.13 -2.10 -3.36
CA ALA A 702 20.08 -0.65 -3.19
C ALA A 702 19.79 -0.24 -1.72
N PRO A 703 20.17 0.96 -1.26
CA PRO A 703 20.15 1.30 0.16
C PRO A 703 18.80 1.84 0.67
N GLY A 704 18.54 1.65 1.97
CA GLY A 704 17.49 2.37 2.69
C GLY A 704 16.05 2.13 2.24
N ASN A 705 15.70 0.90 1.84
CA ASN A 705 14.33 0.48 1.53
C ASN A 705 13.69 -0.29 2.70
N LEU A 706 12.36 -0.39 2.69
CA LEU A 706 11.57 -1.02 3.76
C LEU A 706 10.75 -2.20 3.21
N ILE A 707 10.93 -3.38 3.80
CA ILE A 707 10.20 -4.61 3.51
C ILE A 707 9.32 -4.91 4.73
N GLY A 708 8.04 -4.61 4.60
CA GLY A 708 7.03 -4.69 5.64
C GLY A 708 6.94 -3.39 6.45
N GLY A 709 6.77 -3.49 7.77
CA GLY A 709 6.61 -2.30 8.61
C GLY A 709 6.15 -2.61 10.03
N THR A 710 5.55 -1.61 10.66
CA THR A 710 4.99 -1.70 12.02
C THR A 710 3.53 -1.24 12.13
N ASP A 711 2.96 -0.64 11.09
CA ASP A 711 1.51 -0.47 10.94
C ASP A 711 0.84 -1.84 10.74
N ALA A 712 -0.38 -1.99 11.25
CA ALA A 712 -1.19 -3.18 10.97
C ALA A 712 -1.35 -3.39 9.45
N GLY A 713 -1.33 -4.65 9.01
CA GLY A 713 -1.43 -5.01 7.59
C GLY A 713 -0.13 -4.90 6.78
N THR A 714 0.85 -4.09 7.20
CA THR A 714 2.11 -3.90 6.42
C THR A 714 2.97 -5.16 6.24
N GLY A 715 2.82 -6.19 7.07
CA GLY A 715 3.63 -7.41 7.00
C GLY A 715 3.36 -8.25 5.74
N ASN A 716 4.38 -8.46 4.89
CA ASN A 716 4.27 -9.31 3.70
C ASN A 716 4.30 -10.81 4.05
N VAL A 717 3.75 -11.64 3.17
CA VAL A 717 3.97 -13.10 3.15
C VAL A 717 5.01 -13.42 2.07
N LEU A 718 6.14 -13.99 2.46
CA LEU A 718 7.32 -14.25 1.63
C LEU A 718 7.64 -15.75 1.70
N SER A 719 6.91 -16.54 0.94
CA SER A 719 6.75 -17.99 1.15
C SER A 719 6.65 -18.75 -0.17
N GLY A 720 6.97 -20.04 -0.16
CA GLY A 720 6.90 -20.90 -1.34
C GLY A 720 7.92 -20.66 -2.45
N ASN A 721 8.68 -19.56 -2.43
CA ASN A 721 9.68 -19.21 -3.46
C ASN A 721 10.79 -20.26 -3.53
N ARG A 722 11.32 -20.54 -4.73
CA ARG A 722 12.26 -21.67 -4.95
C ARG A 722 13.65 -21.45 -4.38
N ARG A 723 14.07 -20.19 -4.16
CA ARG A 723 15.26 -19.82 -3.39
C ARG A 723 14.88 -19.25 -2.03
N SER A 724 15.35 -18.04 -1.71
CA SER A 724 15.19 -17.43 -0.38
C SER A 724 14.06 -16.40 -0.34
N GLY A 725 13.39 -16.25 0.80
CA GLY A 725 12.28 -15.30 0.96
C GLY A 725 12.70 -13.84 0.69
N VAL A 726 13.80 -13.39 1.31
CA VAL A 726 14.44 -12.09 1.03
C VAL A 726 15.93 -12.26 0.80
N ARG A 727 16.48 -11.63 -0.24
CA ARG A 727 17.92 -11.46 -0.48
C ARG A 727 18.30 -9.98 -0.48
N ILE A 728 19.15 -9.57 0.45
CA ILE A 728 19.85 -8.26 0.40
C ILE A 728 21.29 -8.51 0.00
N ALA A 729 21.83 -7.80 -0.99
CA ALA A 729 23.20 -8.03 -1.46
C ALA A 729 23.94 -6.76 -1.92
N ASN A 730 25.26 -6.84 -1.91
CA ASN A 730 26.22 -5.81 -2.33
C ASN A 730 26.42 -4.67 -1.30
N ALA A 731 27.61 -4.08 -1.30
CA ALA A 731 28.01 -3.02 -0.36
C ALA A 731 27.18 -1.73 -0.50
N THR A 732 26.46 -1.56 -1.61
CA THR A 732 25.51 -0.47 -1.85
C THR A 732 24.16 -0.66 -1.16
N ALA A 733 23.80 -1.88 -0.73
CA ALA A 733 22.49 -2.18 -0.15
C ALA A 733 22.43 -1.94 1.37
N GLU A 734 22.98 -0.83 1.83
CA GLU A 734 23.07 -0.53 3.26
C GLU A 734 21.79 0.07 3.87
N GLY A 735 21.59 -0.15 5.17
CA GLY A 735 20.52 0.50 5.94
C GLY A 735 19.09 0.04 5.63
N ASN A 736 18.93 -1.10 4.94
CA ASN A 736 17.63 -1.69 4.64
C ASN A 736 16.93 -2.24 5.89
N GLN A 737 15.59 -2.25 5.90
CA GLN A 737 14.78 -2.71 7.01
C GLN A 737 13.80 -3.83 6.59
N ILE A 738 13.70 -4.89 7.38
CA ILE A 738 12.76 -6.02 7.18
C ILE A 738 11.95 -6.19 8.47
N GLN A 739 10.66 -5.85 8.48
CA GLN A 739 9.82 -5.77 9.68
C GLN A 739 8.42 -6.35 9.48
N GLY A 740 7.89 -7.08 10.48
CA GLY A 740 6.50 -7.55 10.52
C GLY A 740 6.15 -8.70 9.56
N ASN A 741 7.11 -9.25 8.82
CA ASN A 741 6.84 -10.20 7.73
C ASN A 741 6.68 -11.65 8.19
N ARG A 742 5.95 -12.44 7.39
CA ARG A 742 5.80 -13.89 7.51
C ARG A 742 6.62 -14.55 6.41
N ILE A 743 7.65 -15.32 6.78
CA ILE A 743 8.67 -15.80 5.85
C ILE A 743 8.79 -17.32 5.94
N GLY A 744 8.27 -18.02 4.93
CA GLY A 744 8.19 -19.48 4.90
C GLY A 744 6.98 -20.07 5.65
N THR A 745 5.95 -19.26 5.90
CA THR A 745 4.66 -19.69 6.49
C THR A 745 3.48 -19.13 5.69
N ASP A 746 2.29 -19.67 5.88
CA ASP A 746 1.06 -19.12 5.28
C ASP A 746 0.65 -17.78 5.93
N GLN A 747 -0.41 -17.15 5.40
CA GLN A 747 -1.00 -15.91 5.93
C GLN A 747 -1.21 -15.94 7.46
N SER A 748 -1.63 -17.08 8.02
CA SER A 748 -1.86 -17.23 9.46
C SER A 748 -0.56 -17.24 10.27
N GLY A 749 0.55 -17.62 9.63
CA GLY A 749 1.84 -17.88 10.28
C GLY A 749 1.86 -19.15 11.12
N THR A 750 0.92 -20.09 10.90
CA THR A 750 0.80 -21.34 11.68
C THR A 750 1.08 -22.59 10.85
N ARG A 751 1.05 -22.50 9.52
CA ARG A 751 1.28 -23.65 8.62
C ARG A 751 2.54 -23.50 7.78
N VAL A 752 3.13 -24.65 7.45
CA VAL A 752 4.31 -24.81 6.59
C VAL A 752 4.07 -24.24 5.20
N LEU A 753 4.92 -23.30 4.78
CA LEU A 753 4.97 -22.79 3.40
C LEU A 753 6.41 -22.34 3.03
N GLY A 754 7.41 -23.08 3.54
CA GLY A 754 8.83 -22.74 3.51
C GLY A 754 9.40 -22.44 2.12
N ASN A 755 10.29 -21.45 2.03
CA ASN A 755 11.06 -21.18 0.82
C ASN A 755 12.13 -22.27 0.61
N GLY A 756 12.53 -22.50 -0.64
CA GLY A 756 13.44 -23.58 -1.07
C GLY A 756 14.90 -23.44 -0.64
N GLU A 757 15.30 -22.27 -0.15
CA GLU A 757 16.59 -22.03 0.51
C GLU A 757 16.38 -21.38 1.89
N ASP A 758 16.90 -20.16 2.09
CA ASP A 758 16.95 -19.47 3.38
C ASP A 758 15.71 -18.55 3.56
N GLY A 759 15.33 -18.22 4.79
CA GLY A 759 14.27 -17.24 5.01
C GLY A 759 14.69 -15.83 4.56
N VAL A 760 15.78 -15.34 5.15
CA VAL A 760 16.42 -14.06 4.81
C VAL A 760 17.92 -14.28 4.62
N VAL A 761 18.50 -13.74 3.56
CA VAL A 761 19.95 -13.80 3.28
C VAL A 761 20.52 -12.41 2.98
N ILE A 762 21.55 -12.01 3.72
CA ILE A 762 22.21 -10.70 3.66
C ILE A 762 23.66 -10.93 3.26
N ILE A 763 24.11 -10.39 2.12
CA ILE A 763 25.45 -10.66 1.54
C ILE A 763 26.20 -9.35 1.29
N ASN A 764 27.29 -9.11 2.00
CA ASN A 764 28.13 -7.91 1.88
C ASN A 764 27.37 -6.57 2.07
N ALA A 765 26.25 -6.56 2.78
CA ALA A 765 25.37 -5.39 2.94
C ALA A 765 25.33 -4.93 4.41
N ALA A 766 25.75 -3.69 4.67
CA ALA A 766 25.94 -3.17 6.03
C ALA A 766 24.65 -2.56 6.63
N ARG A 767 24.61 -2.48 7.97
CA ARG A 767 23.59 -1.72 8.74
C ARG A 767 22.14 -2.17 8.52
N THR A 768 21.91 -3.38 8.02
CA THR A 768 20.56 -3.95 7.84
C THR A 768 19.90 -4.21 9.19
N VAL A 769 18.59 -3.93 9.30
CA VAL A 769 17.79 -4.21 10.50
C VAL A 769 16.69 -5.22 10.16
N LEU A 770 16.77 -6.40 10.79
CA LEU A 770 15.77 -7.47 10.70
C LEU A 770 14.96 -7.50 12.00
N GLY A 771 13.75 -6.96 11.94
CA GLY A 771 12.81 -6.83 13.05
C GLY A 771 12.92 -5.50 13.80
N GLY A 772 12.63 -5.50 15.10
CA GLY A 772 12.65 -4.29 15.94
C GLY A 772 12.07 -4.51 17.34
N MET A 773 12.05 -3.44 18.14
CA MET A 773 11.71 -3.46 19.58
C MET A 773 10.20 -3.31 19.88
N VAL A 774 9.32 -3.49 18.88
CA VAL A 774 7.87 -3.45 19.06
C VAL A 774 7.25 -4.73 18.50
N PRO A 775 6.17 -5.29 19.10
CA PRO A 775 5.60 -6.56 18.65
C PRO A 775 5.17 -6.59 17.17
N ALA A 776 4.81 -5.45 16.58
CA ALA A 776 4.47 -5.36 15.15
C ALA A 776 5.70 -5.43 14.22
N ALA A 777 6.92 -5.13 14.69
CA ALA A 777 8.14 -5.21 13.89
C ALA A 777 8.64 -6.66 13.73
N ARG A 778 8.15 -7.59 14.56
CA ARG A 778 8.52 -9.01 14.60
C ARG A 778 8.31 -9.70 13.25
N ASN A 779 9.38 -10.24 12.67
CA ASN A 779 9.24 -11.21 11.59
C ASN A 779 9.04 -12.62 12.16
N ILE A 780 8.30 -13.45 11.44
CA ILE A 780 8.07 -14.88 11.70
C ILE A 780 8.79 -15.64 10.59
N ILE A 781 9.89 -16.34 10.91
CA ILE A 781 10.83 -16.90 9.91
C ILE A 781 10.99 -18.41 10.13
N ALA A 782 10.22 -19.22 9.40
CA ALA A 782 10.00 -20.62 9.75
C ALA A 782 9.91 -21.56 8.54
N THR A 783 10.15 -22.85 8.77
CA THR A 783 10.03 -23.98 7.81
C THR A 783 10.86 -23.92 6.52
N ASN A 784 11.72 -22.91 6.33
CA ASN A 784 12.58 -22.78 5.15
C ASN A 784 13.56 -23.98 5.05
N GLN A 785 13.88 -24.40 3.81
CA GLN A 785 14.64 -25.65 3.55
C GLN A 785 16.14 -25.54 3.85
N ARG A 786 16.63 -24.34 4.15
CA ARG A 786 17.96 -24.08 4.72
C ARG A 786 17.81 -23.26 6.02
N HIS A 787 18.56 -22.18 6.20
CA HIS A 787 18.60 -21.40 7.44
C HIS A 787 17.41 -20.43 7.53
N GLY A 788 17.04 -20.00 8.74
CA GLY A 788 16.08 -18.91 8.93
C GLY A 788 16.66 -17.58 8.45
N VAL A 789 17.83 -17.21 8.96
CA VAL A 789 18.55 -15.98 8.59
C VAL A 789 20.02 -16.30 8.27
N VAL A 790 20.56 -15.70 7.21
CA VAL A 790 21.98 -15.76 6.83
C VAL A 790 22.56 -14.34 6.75
N VAL A 791 23.73 -14.11 7.35
CA VAL A 791 24.51 -12.87 7.20
C VAL A 791 25.93 -13.24 6.77
N GLN A 792 26.35 -12.84 5.56
CA GLN A 792 27.56 -13.33 4.90
C GLN A 792 28.45 -12.20 4.34
N GLY A 793 29.76 -12.37 4.49
CA GLY A 793 30.80 -11.52 3.92
C GLY A 793 31.27 -10.40 4.85
N ASP A 794 32.49 -9.92 4.64
CA ASP A 794 33.14 -8.96 5.55
C ASP A 794 32.49 -7.57 5.50
N GLN A 795 31.92 -7.16 4.37
CA GLN A 795 31.14 -5.91 4.25
C GLN A 795 29.75 -5.98 4.88
N ALA A 796 29.31 -7.15 5.38
CA ALA A 796 28.02 -7.29 6.10
C ALA A 796 28.14 -6.80 7.56
N GLU A 797 28.61 -5.57 7.73
CA GLU A 797 28.89 -4.99 9.05
C GLU A 797 27.63 -4.47 9.76
N ASN A 798 27.63 -4.51 11.09
CA ASN A 798 26.66 -3.79 11.95
C ASN A 798 25.18 -4.16 11.67
N THR A 799 24.92 -5.36 11.17
CA THR A 799 23.56 -5.90 10.99
C THR A 799 22.92 -6.17 12.35
N ARG A 800 21.64 -5.82 12.53
CA ARG A 800 20.83 -6.11 13.72
C ARG A 800 19.71 -7.08 13.43
N ILE A 801 19.51 -8.08 14.30
CA ILE A 801 18.44 -9.07 14.22
C ILE A 801 17.71 -9.03 15.57
N GLN A 802 16.50 -8.47 15.65
CA GLN A 802 15.84 -8.11 16.91
C GLN A 802 14.32 -8.41 16.91
N GLY A 803 13.78 -8.93 18.01
CA GLY A 803 12.33 -9.10 18.22
C GLY A 803 11.64 -10.23 17.45
N ASN A 804 12.39 -11.01 16.65
CA ASN A 804 11.83 -11.99 15.70
C ASN A 804 11.46 -13.34 16.35
N LEU A 805 10.53 -14.05 15.71
CA LEU A 805 10.27 -15.48 15.95
C LEU A 805 10.90 -16.28 14.81
N ILE A 806 11.81 -17.20 15.13
CA ILE A 806 12.58 -17.97 14.14
C ILE A 806 12.39 -19.46 14.42
N GLY A 807 11.81 -20.20 13.48
CA GLY A 807 11.46 -21.61 13.64
C GLY A 807 10.23 -21.86 14.53
N LEU A 808 9.33 -20.88 14.62
CA LEU A 808 8.10 -20.90 15.42
C LEU A 808 6.91 -20.41 14.58
N ASP A 809 5.70 -20.66 15.07
CA ASP A 809 4.47 -20.04 14.59
C ASP A 809 4.33 -18.55 14.97
N ALA A 810 3.23 -17.92 14.56
CA ALA A 810 2.95 -16.51 14.81
C ALA A 810 2.76 -16.12 16.29
N ILE A 811 2.40 -17.07 17.16
CA ILE A 811 2.21 -16.82 18.61
C ILE A 811 3.46 -17.17 19.43
N GLY A 812 4.37 -17.97 18.88
CA GLY A 812 5.60 -18.41 19.52
C GLY A 812 5.47 -19.74 20.27
N GLU A 813 4.40 -20.50 20.05
CA GLU A 813 4.09 -21.74 20.79
C GLU A 813 4.44 -23.01 20.00
N THR A 814 4.00 -23.11 18.74
CA THR A 814 4.28 -24.28 17.90
C THR A 814 5.64 -24.17 17.23
N VAL A 815 6.44 -25.24 17.31
CA VAL A 815 7.72 -25.34 16.62
C VAL A 815 7.53 -25.61 15.13
N LEU A 816 7.97 -24.66 14.31
CA LEU A 816 7.97 -24.66 12.84
C LEU A 816 9.41 -24.57 12.31
N GLY A 817 10.31 -25.39 12.86
CA GLY A 817 11.76 -25.27 12.69
C GLY A 817 12.27 -25.20 11.24
N ASN A 818 13.24 -24.31 10.99
CA ASN A 818 13.97 -24.26 9.72
C ASN A 818 14.90 -25.49 9.58
N ALA A 819 15.13 -25.96 8.36
CA ALA A 819 15.85 -27.21 8.13
C ALA A 819 17.38 -27.12 8.29
N GLY A 820 17.94 -25.90 8.30
CA GLY A 820 19.34 -25.58 8.58
C GLY A 820 19.52 -25.05 10.01
N SER A 821 19.97 -23.79 10.13
CA SER A 821 20.12 -23.07 11.40
C SER A 821 19.04 -22.00 11.57
N GLY A 822 18.72 -21.58 12.78
CA GLY A 822 17.87 -20.41 13.00
C GLY A 822 18.52 -19.15 12.44
N ILE A 823 19.75 -18.87 12.87
CA ILE A 823 20.61 -17.81 12.32
C ILE A 823 21.97 -18.43 11.96
N PHE A 824 22.52 -18.04 10.81
CA PHE A 824 23.87 -18.39 10.34
C PHE A 824 24.64 -17.13 9.96
N LEU A 825 25.84 -16.97 10.52
CA LEU A 825 26.76 -15.87 10.22
C LEU A 825 28.02 -16.44 9.57
N ALA A 826 28.48 -15.85 8.47
CA ALA A 826 29.64 -16.30 7.71
C ALA A 826 30.56 -15.12 7.35
N GLN A 827 31.69 -14.97 8.06
CA GLN A 827 32.66 -13.88 7.89
C GLN A 827 32.12 -12.45 8.17
N SER A 828 30.91 -12.33 8.73
CA SER A 828 30.27 -11.05 9.06
C SER A 828 30.92 -10.34 10.26
N VAL A 829 30.78 -9.01 10.31
CA VAL A 829 31.43 -8.15 11.31
C VAL A 829 30.40 -7.44 12.19
N ASN A 830 30.63 -7.43 13.50
CA ASN A 830 29.83 -6.72 14.50
C ASN A 830 28.30 -6.94 14.37
N THR A 831 27.86 -8.18 14.14
CA THR A 831 26.42 -8.50 14.07
C THR A 831 25.79 -8.52 15.48
N GLU A 832 24.68 -7.82 15.65
CA GLU A 832 23.90 -7.79 16.90
C GLU A 832 22.69 -8.73 16.77
N ILE A 833 22.63 -9.77 17.59
CA ILE A 833 21.49 -10.70 17.68
C ILE A 833 20.81 -10.50 19.03
N GLY A 834 19.58 -10.03 18.97
CA GLY A 834 18.85 -9.48 20.11
C GLY A 834 19.22 -8.00 20.30
N GLY A 835 19.07 -7.48 21.52
CA GLY A 835 19.46 -6.10 21.83
C GLY A 835 19.62 -5.89 23.32
N ALA A 836 19.89 -4.64 23.72
CA ALA A 836 20.09 -4.32 25.13
C ALA A 836 18.85 -4.66 25.98
N SER A 837 17.64 -4.36 25.51
CA SER A 837 16.40 -4.55 26.27
C SER A 837 15.65 -5.85 25.90
N PRO A 838 14.72 -6.34 26.75
CA PRO A 838 13.97 -7.57 26.50
C PRO A 838 13.09 -7.54 25.24
N GLU A 839 12.62 -6.36 24.80
CA GLU A 839 11.78 -6.22 23.61
C GLU A 839 12.54 -6.48 22.31
N ALA A 840 13.88 -6.35 22.35
CA ALA A 840 14.75 -6.71 21.23
C ALA A 840 15.04 -8.22 21.14
N ALA A 841 14.62 -9.04 22.12
CA ALA A 841 14.88 -10.47 22.15
C ALA A 841 14.30 -11.22 20.94
N ASN A 842 15.09 -12.08 20.30
CA ASN A 842 14.55 -13.08 19.36
C ASN A 842 14.20 -14.36 20.12
N VAL A 843 13.18 -15.08 19.66
CA VAL A 843 12.91 -16.47 20.06
C VAL A 843 13.27 -17.38 18.89
N ILE A 844 14.22 -18.27 19.09
CA ILE A 844 14.84 -19.10 18.06
C ILE A 844 14.67 -20.57 18.46
N ALA A 845 13.81 -21.30 17.76
CA ALA A 845 13.44 -22.67 18.12
C ALA A 845 13.61 -23.70 17.00
N GLY A 846 13.78 -24.96 17.40
CA GLY A 846 13.49 -26.15 16.59
C GLY A 846 14.32 -26.33 15.32
N SER A 847 15.38 -25.55 15.12
CA SER A 847 16.16 -25.59 13.89
C SER A 847 16.99 -26.87 13.87
N ARG A 848 16.92 -27.63 12.77
CA ARG A 848 17.42 -29.03 12.71
C ARG A 848 18.93 -29.16 12.93
N THR A 849 19.69 -28.06 12.86
CA THR A 849 21.10 -28.01 13.24
C THR A 849 21.34 -27.05 14.42
N ASN A 850 21.54 -25.77 14.17
CA ASN A 850 21.96 -24.79 15.19
C ASN A 850 20.87 -23.74 15.42
N GLY A 851 20.64 -23.30 16.65
CA GLY A 851 19.85 -22.08 16.90
C GLY A 851 20.56 -20.88 16.28
N ILE A 852 21.82 -20.67 16.66
CA ILE A 852 22.75 -19.70 16.05
C ILE A 852 24.04 -20.42 15.67
N PHE A 853 24.58 -20.16 14.48
CA PHE A 853 25.92 -20.60 14.06
C PHE A 853 26.72 -19.41 13.53
N ALA A 854 27.81 -19.04 14.21
CA ALA A 854 28.78 -18.07 13.73
C ALA A 854 30.03 -18.77 13.16
N SER A 855 30.36 -18.51 11.90
CA SER A 855 31.52 -19.05 11.19
C SER A 855 32.42 -17.89 10.76
N PHE A 856 33.62 -17.80 11.34
CA PHE A 856 34.61 -16.73 11.14
C PHE A 856 34.09 -15.29 11.37
N SER A 857 32.93 -15.13 11.98
CA SER A 857 32.25 -13.86 12.24
C SER A 857 32.61 -13.22 13.58
N THR A 858 32.23 -11.95 13.76
CA THR A 858 32.16 -11.30 15.08
C THR A 858 30.73 -10.89 15.40
N ALA A 859 30.24 -11.26 16.59
CA ALA A 859 28.84 -11.01 16.96
C ALA A 859 28.62 -10.88 18.48
N THR A 860 27.59 -10.12 18.84
CA THR A 860 27.02 -10.04 20.19
C THR A 860 25.63 -10.67 20.16
N VAL A 861 25.39 -11.66 21.03
CA VAL A 861 24.16 -12.42 21.15
C VAL A 861 23.58 -12.16 22.52
N GLN A 862 22.52 -11.35 22.62
CA GLN A 862 22.00 -10.84 23.88
C GLN A 862 20.48 -10.98 24.06
N HIS A 863 20.06 -11.46 25.23
CA HIS A 863 18.65 -11.63 25.66
C HIS A 863 17.75 -12.54 24.79
N ASN A 864 18.32 -13.34 23.89
CA ASN A 864 17.54 -14.24 23.03
C ASN A 864 17.07 -15.48 23.81
N THR A 865 15.90 -16.02 23.45
CA THR A 865 15.49 -17.37 23.86
C THR A 865 15.85 -18.34 22.75
N ILE A 866 16.69 -19.34 23.03
CA ILE A 866 17.23 -20.29 22.05
C ILE A 866 16.86 -21.70 22.53
N SER A 867 16.00 -22.43 21.81
CA SER A 867 15.49 -23.71 22.31
C SER A 867 15.28 -24.82 21.28
N GLN A 868 15.27 -26.08 21.74
CA GLN A 868 14.89 -27.24 20.91
C GLN A 868 15.76 -27.45 19.63
N ASN A 869 16.99 -26.94 19.61
CA ASN A 869 17.96 -27.13 18.51
C ASN A 869 18.95 -28.27 18.83
N ASP A 870 19.60 -28.87 17.82
CA ASP A 870 20.67 -29.86 18.05
C ASP A 870 21.93 -29.20 18.67
N VAL A 871 22.19 -27.94 18.31
CA VAL A 871 23.12 -27.03 18.99
C VAL A 871 22.45 -25.69 19.28
N GLY A 872 22.56 -25.14 20.49
CA GLY A 872 22.05 -23.80 20.83
C GLY A 872 22.82 -22.70 20.09
N LEU A 873 24.10 -22.54 20.42
CA LEU A 873 25.03 -21.59 19.78
C LEU A 873 26.33 -22.28 19.37
N ARG A 874 26.65 -22.25 18.07
CA ARG A 874 27.89 -22.76 17.49
C ARG A 874 28.82 -21.62 17.07
N VAL A 875 30.12 -21.78 17.29
CA VAL A 875 31.18 -20.84 16.88
C VAL A 875 32.31 -21.60 16.17
N GLN A 876 32.64 -21.23 14.92
CA GLN A 876 33.69 -21.86 14.13
C GLN A 876 34.66 -20.79 13.61
N GLY A 877 35.79 -20.56 14.28
CA GLY A 877 36.59 -19.35 14.10
C GLY A 877 35.85 -18.09 14.61
N GLY A 878 36.51 -16.93 14.49
CA GLY A 878 35.90 -15.65 14.90
C GLY A 878 35.73 -15.51 16.42
N ARG A 879 34.86 -14.57 16.83
CA ARG A 879 34.65 -14.19 18.24
C ARG A 879 33.19 -13.83 18.52
N VAL A 880 32.54 -14.56 19.41
CA VAL A 880 31.16 -14.30 19.85
C VAL A 880 31.10 -13.99 21.34
N MET A 881 30.26 -13.03 21.71
CA MET A 881 29.88 -12.74 23.10
C MET A 881 28.39 -13.05 23.29
N ALA A 882 28.06 -13.94 24.23
CA ALA A 882 26.70 -14.40 24.53
C ALA A 882 26.31 -14.00 25.95
N ILE A 883 25.34 -13.10 26.08
CA ILE A 883 24.96 -12.48 27.36
C ILE A 883 23.46 -12.63 27.61
N GLY A 884 23.05 -13.15 28.76
CA GLY A 884 21.64 -13.10 29.18
C GLY A 884 20.62 -13.82 28.31
N ASN A 885 21.07 -14.73 27.45
CA ASN A 885 20.18 -15.56 26.65
C ASN A 885 19.59 -16.68 27.52
N THR A 886 18.38 -17.13 27.18
CA THR A 886 17.77 -18.33 27.76
C THR A 886 17.97 -19.49 26.80
N LEU A 887 18.87 -20.44 27.12
CA LEU A 887 19.16 -21.61 26.30
C LEU A 887 18.57 -22.87 26.94
N THR A 888 17.42 -23.34 26.44
CA THR A 888 16.68 -24.48 27.04
C THR A 888 16.32 -25.56 26.02
N ASN A 889 16.24 -26.82 26.45
CA ASN A 889 15.84 -27.96 25.61
C ASN A 889 16.74 -28.18 24.35
N ASN A 890 17.96 -27.61 24.31
CA ASN A 890 18.90 -27.83 23.21
C ASN A 890 19.76 -29.06 23.49
N ARG A 891 20.03 -29.92 22.50
CA ARG A 891 20.80 -31.15 22.72
C ARG A 891 22.25 -30.84 23.13
N THR A 892 22.89 -29.89 22.46
CA THR A 892 24.16 -29.28 22.87
C THR A 892 23.92 -27.79 23.11
N VAL A 893 24.42 -27.20 24.21
CA VAL A 893 24.23 -25.75 24.44
C VAL A 893 25.23 -24.94 23.59
N PHE A 894 26.52 -25.19 23.77
CA PHE A 894 27.60 -24.51 23.05
C PHE A 894 28.49 -25.48 22.28
N ALA A 895 28.81 -25.17 21.02
CA ALA A 895 29.79 -25.92 20.22
C ALA A 895 30.84 -24.98 19.62
N ILE A 896 32.14 -25.28 19.77
CA ILE A 896 33.22 -24.33 19.47
C ILE A 896 34.37 -25.03 18.72
N ALA A 897 34.73 -24.54 17.55
CA ALA A 897 35.84 -25.06 16.75
C ALA A 897 36.77 -23.92 16.29
N ALA A 898 38.02 -23.88 16.76
CA ALA A 898 39.02 -22.86 16.39
C ALA A 898 38.61 -21.37 16.60
N GLY A 899 37.53 -21.08 17.33
CA GLY A 899 37.03 -19.73 17.62
C GLY A 899 36.99 -19.42 19.11
N GLN A 900 36.58 -18.19 19.45
CA GLN A 900 36.38 -17.74 20.84
C GLN A 900 34.90 -17.52 21.15
N LEU A 901 34.39 -18.12 22.24
CA LEU A 901 33.07 -17.82 22.79
C LEU A 901 33.19 -17.33 24.25
N ARG A 902 32.68 -16.13 24.51
CA ARG A 902 32.50 -15.58 25.87
C ARG A 902 31.02 -15.67 26.25
N GLY A 903 30.67 -16.49 27.23
CA GLY A 903 29.30 -16.66 27.72
C GLY A 903 29.17 -16.13 29.15
N TYR A 904 28.26 -15.17 29.40
CA TYR A 904 28.04 -14.59 30.74
C TYR A 904 26.56 -14.51 31.08
N VAL A 905 26.19 -14.98 32.27
CA VAL A 905 24.86 -14.81 32.90
C VAL A 905 23.68 -15.16 31.99
N ASN A 906 23.86 -16.17 31.14
CA ASN A 906 22.78 -16.84 30.43
C ASN A 906 22.02 -17.78 31.40
N SER A 907 20.70 -17.96 31.20
CA SER A 907 19.91 -19.04 31.83
C SER A 907 20.01 -20.28 30.95
N ILE A 908 20.46 -21.41 31.49
CA ILE A 908 20.73 -22.63 30.71
C ILE A 908 20.11 -23.85 31.40
N THR A 909 19.19 -24.54 30.71
CA THR A 909 18.42 -25.67 31.27
C THR A 909 18.19 -26.79 30.26
N ASN A 910 17.84 -27.99 30.75
CA ASN A 910 17.35 -29.13 29.95
C ASN A 910 18.19 -29.46 28.70
N TYR A 911 19.48 -29.75 28.87
CA TYR A 911 20.39 -30.05 27.75
C TYR A 911 21.14 -31.38 27.94
N GLY A 912 21.65 -31.94 26.85
CA GLY A 912 22.48 -33.16 26.88
C GLY A 912 23.96 -32.87 27.13
N THR A 913 24.54 -31.97 26.32
CA THR A 913 25.95 -31.56 26.39
C THR A 913 26.03 -30.06 26.68
N ALA A 914 26.79 -29.65 27.69
CA ALA A 914 26.96 -28.22 28.00
C ALA A 914 27.88 -27.53 26.97
N VAL A 915 29.08 -28.06 26.77
CA VAL A 915 30.08 -27.47 25.85
C VAL A 915 30.77 -28.57 25.06
N LEU A 916 30.84 -28.42 23.74
CA LEU A 916 31.61 -29.26 22.84
C LEU A 916 32.70 -28.41 22.17
N SER A 917 33.94 -28.45 22.67
CA SER A 917 35.06 -27.76 22.03
C SER A 917 35.99 -28.70 21.27
N THR A 918 36.26 -28.36 20.01
CA THR A 918 37.29 -28.97 19.16
C THR A 918 38.29 -27.89 18.74
N GLY A 919 39.15 -27.49 19.68
CA GLY A 919 40.26 -26.56 19.43
C GLY A 919 39.91 -25.07 19.49
N GLY A 920 38.77 -24.68 20.06
CA GLY A 920 38.44 -23.28 20.39
C GLY A 920 38.34 -23.02 21.89
N SER A 921 38.27 -21.76 22.32
CA SER A 921 38.17 -21.39 23.73
C SER A 921 36.74 -21.00 24.15
N PHE A 922 36.34 -21.49 25.32
CA PHE A 922 35.11 -21.08 26.01
C PHE A 922 35.47 -20.34 27.30
N LEU A 923 34.90 -19.16 27.49
CA LEU A 923 35.06 -18.34 28.69
C LEU A 923 33.66 -18.12 29.27
N GLY A 924 33.23 -19.04 30.14
CA GLY A 924 31.82 -19.27 30.49
C GLY A 924 31.41 -18.94 31.92
N SER A 925 32.14 -18.06 32.62
CA SER A 925 31.86 -17.77 34.03
C SER A 925 30.50 -17.08 34.22
N TYR A 926 29.91 -17.28 35.40
CA TYR A 926 28.65 -16.69 35.86
C TYR A 926 27.43 -17.00 34.98
N ASN A 927 27.35 -18.17 34.33
CA ASN A 927 26.09 -18.66 33.76
C ASN A 927 25.32 -19.52 34.77
N TRP A 928 23.98 -19.54 34.69
CA TRP A 928 23.16 -20.51 35.43
C TRP A 928 22.96 -21.75 34.56
N TRP A 929 23.15 -22.92 35.15
CA TRP A 929 23.14 -24.22 34.45
C TRP A 929 22.06 -25.17 35.02
N GLY A 930 20.93 -24.60 35.46
CA GLY A 930 19.83 -25.32 36.08
C GLY A 930 20.11 -25.81 37.50
N ARG A 931 19.11 -26.48 38.11
CA ARG A 931 19.23 -27.13 39.43
C ARG A 931 19.97 -28.47 39.27
N SER A 932 21.27 -28.50 39.58
CA SER A 932 22.15 -29.68 39.44
C SER A 932 22.50 -30.32 40.79
N THR A 933 22.59 -31.65 40.82
CA THR A 933 22.91 -32.46 42.01
C THR A 933 24.41 -32.56 42.33
N GLY A 934 25.18 -31.49 42.07
CA GLY A 934 26.54 -31.31 42.59
C GLY A 934 27.72 -31.59 41.64
N SER A 935 27.52 -32.23 40.49
CA SER A 935 28.59 -32.53 39.52
C SER A 935 28.59 -31.60 38.30
N ALA A 936 29.78 -31.34 37.74
CA ALA A 936 29.93 -30.59 36.50
C ALA A 936 29.25 -31.30 35.30
N PRO A 937 28.42 -30.61 34.50
CA PRO A 937 27.79 -31.15 33.30
C PRO A 937 28.77 -31.60 32.22
N ALA A 938 28.35 -32.53 31.36
CA ALA A 938 29.17 -33.09 30.31
C ALA A 938 29.79 -32.02 29.39
N GLY A 939 31.12 -32.01 29.30
CA GLY A 939 31.91 -31.10 28.46
C GLY A 939 32.24 -29.75 29.08
N LEU A 940 31.69 -29.39 30.24
CA LEU A 940 32.00 -28.13 30.92
C LEU A 940 33.29 -28.25 31.75
N ASN A 941 34.17 -27.22 31.69
CA ASN A 941 35.34 -27.16 32.57
C ASN A 941 34.89 -26.98 34.04
N ILE A 942 35.57 -27.63 34.98
CA ILE A 942 35.31 -27.53 36.41
C ILE A 942 35.48 -26.10 36.94
N ASP A 943 36.41 -25.31 36.40
CA ASP A 943 36.59 -23.90 36.81
C ASP A 943 35.38 -23.05 36.43
N VAL A 944 34.81 -23.30 35.24
CA VAL A 944 33.59 -22.67 34.75
C VAL A 944 32.36 -23.15 35.53
N TRP A 945 32.35 -24.41 35.96
CA TRP A 945 31.31 -24.96 36.83
C TRP A 945 31.35 -24.39 38.25
N ASN A 946 32.53 -24.18 38.82
CA ASN A 946 32.70 -23.61 40.14
C ASN A 946 32.25 -22.14 40.15
N ASN A 947 32.64 -21.38 39.12
CA ASN A 947 32.26 -19.99 38.89
C ASN A 947 30.86 -19.83 38.25
N ARG A 948 29.89 -20.71 38.58
CA ARG A 948 28.51 -20.63 38.06
C ARG A 948 27.61 -19.74 38.90
N LEU A 949 26.43 -19.39 38.36
CA LEU A 949 25.30 -18.94 39.17
C LEU A 949 24.58 -20.15 39.77
N TYR A 950 24.11 -19.98 41.00
CA TYR A 950 23.39 -21.00 41.77
C TYR A 950 21.86 -20.83 41.69
N ALA A 951 21.39 -19.63 41.30
CA ALA A 951 19.99 -19.32 41.04
C ALA A 951 19.83 -18.70 39.64
N GLU A 952 18.60 -18.73 39.11
CA GLU A 952 18.27 -18.23 37.78
C GLU A 952 18.35 -16.69 37.69
N PRO A 953 18.88 -16.10 36.60
CA PRO A 953 18.83 -14.66 36.37
C PRO A 953 17.37 -14.22 36.13
N ALA A 954 16.74 -13.64 37.15
CA ALA A 954 15.30 -13.48 37.20
C ALA A 954 14.79 -12.12 36.68
N GLU A 955 15.64 -11.11 36.53
CA GLU A 955 15.25 -9.82 35.95
C GLU A 955 16.43 -9.12 35.24
N TRP A 956 16.11 -8.53 34.09
CA TRP A 956 17.01 -7.83 33.16
C TRP A 956 16.44 -6.45 32.86
N VAL A 957 17.20 -5.39 33.11
CA VAL A 957 16.69 -4.02 33.01
C VAL A 957 17.63 -3.10 32.27
N VAL A 958 17.02 -2.26 31.44
CA VAL A 958 17.63 -1.23 30.61
C VAL A 958 16.85 0.06 30.74
N GLY A 959 17.53 1.16 31.02
CA GLY A 959 16.93 2.49 31.11
C GLY A 959 17.74 3.46 31.95
N ASP A 960 17.06 4.51 32.42
CA ASP A 960 17.53 5.55 33.34
C ASP A 960 17.36 5.18 34.83
N GLY A 961 17.02 3.91 35.09
CA GLY A 961 17.41 3.18 36.29
C GLY A 961 16.28 2.90 37.28
N SER A 962 15.64 1.74 37.11
CA SER A 962 14.91 1.01 38.16
C SER A 962 14.69 -0.47 37.76
N ALA A 963 15.36 -1.41 38.42
CA ALA A 963 15.13 -2.87 38.31
C ALA A 963 14.63 -3.44 39.65
N GLU A 964 13.62 -4.31 39.69
CA GLU A 964 12.81 -4.55 40.90
C GLU A 964 12.57 -6.03 41.29
N LEU A 965 13.63 -6.80 41.53
CA LEU A 965 13.49 -8.24 41.82
C LEU A 965 12.89 -8.52 43.22
N GLY A 966 11.56 -8.64 43.24
CA GLY A 966 10.74 -8.83 44.43
C GLY A 966 10.49 -7.50 45.14
N ALA A 967 11.35 -7.16 46.10
CA ALA A 967 11.35 -5.83 46.74
C ALA A 967 12.76 -5.21 46.84
N ALA A 968 13.77 -5.85 46.23
CA ALA A 968 15.07 -5.22 45.98
C ALA A 968 14.96 -4.32 44.74
N ARG A 969 15.53 -3.11 44.77
CA ARG A 969 15.43 -2.14 43.67
C ARG A 969 16.79 -1.57 43.27
N LEU A 970 17.20 -1.64 42.01
CA LEU A 970 18.44 -1.04 41.50
C LEU A 970 18.12 0.18 40.64
N THR A 971 18.40 1.40 41.14
CA THR A 971 17.84 2.66 40.62
C THR A 971 18.89 3.70 40.19
N GLY A 972 18.55 4.64 39.30
CA GLY A 972 19.30 5.90 39.06
C GLY A 972 20.67 5.84 38.35
N GLY A 973 21.12 4.68 37.89
CA GLY A 973 22.21 4.58 36.91
C GLY A 973 21.67 4.29 35.51
N THR A 974 22.54 4.28 34.50
CA THR A 974 22.16 4.00 33.11
C THR A 974 22.81 2.72 32.59
N GLY A 975 22.15 2.06 31.63
CA GLY A 975 22.66 0.87 30.94
C GLY A 975 21.95 -0.42 31.31
N ILE A 976 22.61 -1.57 31.09
CA ILE A 976 22.06 -2.90 31.33
C ILE A 976 22.53 -3.43 32.68
N ALA A 977 21.56 -3.74 33.55
CA ALA A 977 21.82 -4.38 34.84
C ALA A 977 20.89 -5.57 35.07
N ILE A 978 21.39 -6.54 35.82
CA ILE A 978 20.77 -7.84 36.08
C ILE A 978 20.69 -8.02 37.59
N VAL A 979 19.58 -8.58 38.06
CA VAL A 979 19.46 -9.03 39.44
C VAL A 979 19.19 -10.54 39.47
N VAL A 980 20.00 -11.25 40.25
CA VAL A 980 19.82 -12.67 40.59
C VAL A 980 19.37 -12.73 42.05
N ARG A 981 18.32 -13.50 42.38
CA ARG A 981 17.88 -13.74 43.77
C ARG A 981 18.19 -15.18 44.14
N TYR A 982 18.86 -15.36 45.27
CA TYR A 982 19.22 -16.65 45.84
C TYR A 982 18.41 -16.89 47.10
N GLU A 983 17.57 -17.92 47.09
CA GLU A 983 16.85 -18.39 48.27
C GLU A 983 17.87 -18.76 49.38
N ARG A 984 17.58 -18.48 50.65
CA ARG A 984 18.53 -18.71 51.76
C ARG A 984 19.12 -20.13 51.79
N GLU A 985 18.32 -21.15 51.47
CA GLU A 985 18.76 -22.56 51.34
C GLU A 985 19.66 -22.83 50.12
N SER A 986 19.54 -22.05 49.04
CA SER A 986 20.39 -22.19 47.85
C SER A 986 21.84 -21.80 48.12
N PHE A 987 22.07 -20.87 49.06
CA PHE A 987 23.42 -20.40 49.43
C PHE A 987 24.20 -21.48 50.21
N GLU A 988 23.53 -22.33 51.00
CA GLU A 988 24.19 -23.42 51.73
C GLU A 988 24.86 -24.45 50.80
N GLN A 989 24.35 -24.61 49.57
CA GLN A 989 24.99 -25.45 48.54
C GLN A 989 26.18 -24.79 47.83
N ALA A 990 26.29 -23.45 47.90
CA ALA A 990 27.46 -22.72 47.40
C ALA A 990 28.58 -22.64 48.45
N ALA A 991 28.22 -22.48 49.72
CA ALA A 991 29.14 -22.28 50.84
C ALA A 991 29.69 -23.58 51.47
N ALA A 992 29.93 -24.62 50.65
CA ALA A 992 30.41 -25.93 51.12
C ALA A 992 31.77 -25.88 51.87
N SER A 993 32.52 -24.78 51.75
CA SER A 993 33.71 -24.48 52.54
C SER A 993 33.40 -23.71 53.83
N ALA A 994 32.74 -24.39 54.77
CA ALA A 994 32.87 -24.18 56.21
C ALA A 994 32.47 -22.81 56.83
N ASP A 995 31.35 -22.19 56.41
CA ASP A 995 30.77 -21.07 57.17
C ASP A 995 29.25 -21.18 57.40
N THR A 996 28.78 -20.71 58.56
CA THR A 996 27.42 -20.93 59.12
C THR A 996 26.50 -19.70 59.00
N ILE A 997 26.87 -18.76 58.14
CA ILE A 997 26.21 -17.45 57.99
C ILE A 997 24.81 -17.55 57.35
N ALA A 998 24.60 -18.49 56.42
CA ALA A 998 23.47 -18.50 55.48
C ALA A 998 22.09 -18.65 56.14
N SER A 999 21.92 -19.62 57.05
CA SER A 999 20.63 -19.98 57.67
C SER A 999 20.07 -18.96 58.67
N ARG A 1000 20.66 -17.76 58.74
CA ARG A 1000 20.39 -16.77 59.80
C ARG A 1000 20.23 -15.32 59.30
N LEU A 1001 20.17 -15.11 57.98
CA LEU A 1001 19.97 -13.80 57.34
C LEU A 1001 18.50 -13.33 57.42
N CYS A 1002 18.31 -12.01 57.57
CA CYS A 1002 17.00 -11.35 57.61
C CYS A 1002 16.50 -10.87 56.23
N SER A 1003 17.19 -11.26 55.16
CA SER A 1003 16.71 -11.18 53.77
C SER A 1003 17.21 -12.40 53.00
N ASP A 1004 16.72 -12.56 51.78
CA ASP A 1004 17.41 -13.41 50.80
C ASP A 1004 18.70 -12.74 50.31
N TYR A 1005 19.62 -13.53 49.76
CA TYR A 1005 20.85 -13.03 49.14
C TYR A 1005 20.56 -12.66 47.69
N TYR A 1006 21.19 -11.60 47.20
CA TYR A 1006 21.03 -11.13 45.82
C TYR A 1006 22.36 -11.20 45.08
N GLY A 1007 22.36 -10.93 43.77
CA GLY A 1007 23.56 -10.80 42.95
C GLY A 1007 23.32 -9.77 41.87
N PHE A 1008 24.03 -8.64 41.94
CA PHE A 1008 23.92 -7.57 40.96
C PHE A 1008 25.06 -7.67 39.93
N PHE A 1009 24.70 -7.51 38.67
CA PHE A 1009 25.61 -7.58 37.52
C PHE A 1009 25.30 -6.42 36.56
N ALA A 1010 26.20 -5.44 36.46
CA ALA A 1010 26.13 -4.40 35.43
C ALA A 1010 27.03 -4.78 34.24
N ILE A 1011 26.40 -4.92 33.07
CA ILE A 1011 27.04 -5.45 31.87
C ILE A 1011 27.79 -4.33 31.15
N ASP A 1012 27.04 -3.29 30.77
CA ASP A 1012 27.51 -2.02 30.22
C ASP A 1012 26.61 -0.92 30.75
N GLY A 1013 27.17 0.24 31.11
CA GLY A 1013 26.41 1.27 31.80
C GLY A 1013 27.24 2.37 32.46
N GLY A 1014 26.56 3.45 32.81
CA GLY A 1014 27.14 4.68 33.34
C GLY A 1014 26.41 5.24 34.55
N GLY A 1015 26.86 6.41 35.01
CA GLY A 1015 26.31 7.09 36.18
C GLY A 1015 26.54 6.33 37.51
N THR A 1016 25.62 6.55 38.44
CA THR A 1016 25.69 6.04 39.81
C THR A 1016 24.35 5.45 40.21
N TRP A 1017 24.31 4.13 40.29
CA TRP A 1017 23.19 3.35 40.78
C TRP A 1017 23.00 3.49 42.29
N ARG A 1018 21.76 3.28 42.72
CA ARG A 1018 21.31 3.16 44.11
C ARG A 1018 20.60 1.81 44.25
N ILE A 1019 21.20 0.91 45.01
CA ILE A 1019 20.63 -0.39 45.36
C ILE A 1019 19.72 -0.21 46.58
N ARG A 1020 18.53 -0.81 46.57
CA ARG A 1020 17.66 -1.05 47.73
C ARG A 1020 17.55 -2.55 47.91
N ILE A 1021 17.64 -3.05 49.13
CA ILE A 1021 17.41 -4.47 49.48
C ILE A 1021 16.41 -4.50 50.66
N PRO A 1022 15.33 -5.29 50.58
CA PRO A 1022 14.29 -5.35 51.60
C PRO A 1022 14.75 -6.17 52.81
N ILE A 1023 14.17 -5.89 53.97
CA ILE A 1023 14.29 -6.74 55.17
C ILE A 1023 12.98 -7.53 55.30
N ASP A 1024 13.08 -8.85 55.52
CA ASP A 1024 11.95 -9.76 55.72
C ASP A 1024 11.52 -9.73 57.19
N GLU A 1025 10.29 -9.31 57.48
CA GLU A 1025 9.75 -9.07 58.83
C GLU A 1025 9.47 -10.37 59.64
N ARG A 1026 10.09 -11.50 59.27
CA ARG A 1026 9.69 -12.86 59.70
C ARG A 1026 10.75 -13.58 60.54
N ALA A 1027 10.39 -13.80 61.80
CA ALA A 1027 11.06 -14.72 62.75
C ALA A 1027 12.51 -14.31 63.17
N PRO A 1028 13.06 -14.86 64.27
CA PRO A 1028 14.27 -14.30 64.89
C PRO A 1028 15.56 -14.72 64.16
N CYS A 1029 15.98 -13.90 63.19
CA CYS A 1029 17.32 -13.94 62.61
C CYS A 1029 18.42 -13.53 63.64
N ASN A 1030 19.69 -13.89 63.38
CA ASN A 1030 20.73 -13.89 64.41
C ASN A 1030 21.46 -12.53 64.55
N GLN A 1031 21.32 -11.89 65.71
CA GLN A 1031 21.81 -10.54 65.99
C GLN A 1031 23.32 -10.41 66.26
N THR A 1032 24.16 -11.43 65.97
CA THR A 1032 25.60 -11.43 66.38
C THR A 1032 26.60 -11.50 65.22
N LEU A 1033 26.16 -11.58 63.96
CA LEU A 1033 27.02 -11.60 62.76
C LEU A 1033 26.97 -10.26 61.99
N GLN A 1034 26.91 -9.14 62.72
CA GLN A 1034 26.36 -7.87 62.21
C GLN A 1034 27.30 -7.03 61.32
N GLU A 1035 28.62 -7.25 61.35
CA GLU A 1035 29.58 -6.34 60.71
C GLU A 1035 29.96 -6.71 59.27
N GLN A 1036 29.63 -7.93 58.82
CA GLN A 1036 30.00 -8.41 57.49
C GLN A 1036 28.84 -8.33 56.49
N LEU A 1037 28.76 -7.19 55.80
CA LEU A 1037 28.29 -7.20 54.42
C LEU A 1037 29.19 -8.16 53.64
N VAL A 1038 28.64 -9.29 53.18
CA VAL A 1038 29.40 -10.32 52.44
C VAL A 1038 29.66 -9.82 51.02
N TYR A 1039 30.71 -9.01 50.88
CA TYR A 1039 31.16 -8.46 49.59
C TYR A 1039 31.92 -9.52 48.79
N TRP A 1040 31.42 -9.85 47.60
CA TRP A 1040 32.23 -10.50 46.55
C TRP A 1040 32.58 -9.43 45.50
N VAL A 1041 33.83 -8.95 45.50
CA VAL A 1041 34.29 -7.87 44.60
C VAL A 1041 35.60 -8.29 43.94
N PRO A 1042 35.71 -8.28 42.59
CA PRO A 1042 37.00 -8.45 41.92
C PRO A 1042 37.88 -7.19 42.05
N GLN A 1043 39.21 -7.35 42.16
CA GLN A 1043 40.15 -6.23 42.20
C GLN A 1043 40.85 -6.01 40.85
N PRO A 1044 40.64 -4.86 40.16
CA PRO A 1044 41.22 -4.60 38.86
C PRO A 1044 42.49 -3.74 38.96
N LEU A 1045 43.66 -4.28 38.61
CA LEU A 1045 44.87 -3.47 38.35
C LEU A 1045 45.78 -3.96 37.20
N THR A 1046 45.46 -5.08 36.56
CA THR A 1046 46.15 -5.58 35.35
C THR A 1046 45.21 -5.87 34.17
N CYS A 1047 43.91 -5.65 34.33
CA CYS A 1047 42.90 -5.86 33.30
C CYS A 1047 43.06 -4.87 32.14
N ARG A 1048 43.65 -5.32 31.02
CA ARG A 1048 43.58 -4.64 29.72
C ARG A 1048 42.54 -5.31 28.83
N ASN A 1049 42.08 -4.59 27.81
CA ASN A 1049 40.95 -5.01 26.97
C ASN A 1049 41.35 -5.99 25.85
N ASP A 1050 42.56 -6.56 25.86
CA ASP A 1050 42.98 -7.60 24.93
C ASP A 1050 42.60 -9.01 25.42
N LEU A 1051 42.07 -9.83 24.51
CA LEU A 1051 41.25 -11.00 24.84
C LEU A 1051 42.08 -12.27 25.02
N THR A 1052 43.23 -12.16 25.71
CA THR A 1052 44.34 -13.12 25.62
C THR A 1052 44.59 -13.96 26.88
N ARG A 1053 43.94 -13.66 28.02
CA ARG A 1053 44.22 -14.32 29.31
C ARG A 1053 43.01 -14.36 30.27
N GLU A 1054 43.10 -15.20 31.31
CA GLU A 1054 41.96 -15.60 32.18
C GLU A 1054 42.20 -15.34 33.70
N ASP A 1055 43.33 -14.73 34.05
CA ASP A 1055 43.90 -14.69 35.41
C ASP A 1055 43.24 -13.63 36.34
N CYS A 1056 41.94 -13.78 36.68
CA CYS A 1056 41.14 -12.67 37.26
C CYS A 1056 40.62 -12.79 38.72
N TRP A 1057 40.82 -13.90 39.46
CA TRP A 1057 40.03 -14.16 40.70
C TRP A 1057 40.85 -14.64 41.92
N GLN A 1058 40.77 -13.88 43.02
CA GLN A 1058 41.21 -14.21 44.39
C GLN A 1058 40.27 -13.49 45.40
N PRO A 1059 40.06 -14.02 46.63
CA PRO A 1059 39.16 -13.42 47.62
C PRO A 1059 39.73 -12.14 48.27
N PHE A 1060 38.83 -11.29 48.78
CA PHE A 1060 39.13 -9.94 49.29
C PHE A 1060 39.36 -9.94 50.81
N PRO A 1061 40.52 -9.49 51.33
CA PRO A 1061 40.75 -9.30 52.76
C PRO A 1061 40.61 -7.82 53.16
N GLY A 1062 39.38 -7.40 53.52
CA GLY A 1062 39.13 -6.16 54.29
C GLY A 1062 38.42 -5.00 53.57
N GLU A 1063 37.50 -4.37 54.30
CA GLU A 1063 36.95 -3.00 54.16
C GLU A 1063 36.57 -2.45 52.76
N GLY A 1064 35.42 -2.91 52.25
CA GLY A 1064 34.34 -2.02 51.77
C GLY A 1064 34.46 -1.31 50.40
N VAL A 1065 33.30 -1.05 49.79
CA VAL A 1065 33.19 -0.30 48.52
C VAL A 1065 33.41 1.19 48.75
N ARG A 1066 34.64 1.67 48.54
CA ARG A 1066 35.04 3.08 48.71
C ARG A 1066 34.21 4.03 47.83
N GLY A 1067 33.25 4.71 48.45
CA GLY A 1067 32.43 5.77 47.84
C GLY A 1067 30.92 5.50 47.90
N ALA A 1068 30.51 4.25 48.10
CA ALA A 1068 29.10 3.89 48.26
C ALA A 1068 28.58 4.35 49.63
N THR A 1069 27.41 4.98 49.67
CA THR A 1069 26.79 5.46 50.92
C THR A 1069 25.63 4.55 51.29
N ALA A 1070 25.87 3.62 52.22
CA ALA A 1070 24.81 2.80 52.79
C ALA A 1070 23.99 3.63 53.80
N THR A 1071 22.69 3.73 53.54
CA THR A 1071 21.69 4.35 54.41
C THR A 1071 20.57 3.34 54.64
N THR A 1072 20.01 3.31 55.85
CA THR A 1072 19.11 2.24 56.27
C THR A 1072 17.82 2.82 56.85
N ASN A 1073 16.70 2.15 56.60
CA ASN A 1073 15.44 2.35 57.32
C ASN A 1073 14.89 0.99 57.76
N GLU A 1074 13.84 0.97 58.58
CA GLU A 1074 13.31 -0.24 59.20
C GLU A 1074 12.86 -1.32 58.19
N GLN A 1075 12.65 -0.96 56.92
CA GLN A 1075 12.15 -1.83 55.86
C GLN A 1075 13.20 -2.17 54.79
N SER A 1076 14.34 -1.46 54.72
CA SER A 1076 15.33 -1.66 53.65
C SER A 1076 16.72 -1.07 53.92
N ILE A 1077 17.74 -1.70 53.33
CA ILE A 1077 19.06 -1.10 53.12
C ILE A 1077 19.06 -0.39 51.77
N VAL A 1078 19.53 0.87 51.72
CA VAL A 1078 19.68 1.69 50.52
C VAL A 1078 21.16 2.11 50.35
N ILE A 1079 21.86 1.48 49.42
CA ILE A 1079 23.26 1.75 49.05
C ILE A 1079 23.26 2.71 47.85
N ALA A 1080 23.61 3.98 48.06
CA ALA A 1080 23.73 4.98 47.00
C ALA A 1080 25.16 5.10 46.45
N ASN A 1081 25.30 5.76 45.29
CA ASN A 1081 26.58 6.11 44.65
C ASN A 1081 27.40 4.93 44.09
N VAL A 1082 26.75 3.81 43.76
CA VAL A 1082 27.40 2.60 43.22
C VAL A 1082 27.58 2.72 41.72
N ARG A 1083 28.80 2.75 41.18
CA ARG A 1083 29.03 2.89 39.73
C ARG A 1083 28.85 1.53 39.05
N ALA A 1084 28.64 1.51 37.74
CA ALA A 1084 28.49 0.25 36.99
C ALA A 1084 29.68 -0.71 37.17
N GLY A 1085 30.91 -0.19 37.27
CA GLY A 1085 32.11 -1.00 37.57
C GLY A 1085 32.09 -1.65 38.97
N ASP A 1086 31.35 -1.09 39.93
CA ASP A 1086 31.21 -1.60 41.30
C ASP A 1086 30.08 -2.66 41.42
N LEU A 1087 29.36 -2.95 40.32
CA LEU A 1087 28.21 -3.87 40.26
C LEU A 1087 28.52 -5.17 39.49
N ARG A 1088 29.76 -5.67 39.46
CA ARG A 1088 30.10 -6.87 38.68
C ARG A 1088 30.30 -8.11 39.56
N GLY A 1089 29.20 -8.83 39.81
CA GLY A 1089 29.19 -10.09 40.57
C GLY A 1089 28.96 -9.92 42.07
N VAL A 1090 28.37 -8.79 42.47
CA VAL A 1090 28.28 -8.37 43.88
C VAL A 1090 26.84 -8.55 44.38
N ALA A 1091 26.58 -9.57 45.21
CA ALA A 1091 25.77 -9.47 46.45
C ALA A 1091 26.68 -8.94 47.60
N TYR A 1092 26.28 -8.43 48.77
CA TYR A 1092 25.03 -7.96 49.41
C TYR A 1092 23.91 -8.94 49.85
N ALA A 1093 23.47 -8.73 51.09
CA ALA A 1093 22.20 -9.14 51.71
C ALA A 1093 21.86 -8.11 52.80
N ALA A 1094 20.68 -8.17 53.41
CA ALA A 1094 20.26 -7.23 54.47
C ALA A 1094 20.17 -7.86 55.86
N GLY A 1095 20.55 -7.05 56.86
CA GLY A 1095 20.44 -7.34 58.29
C GLY A 1095 19.66 -6.24 59.03
N PRO A 1096 19.31 -6.45 60.31
CA PRO A 1096 18.41 -5.58 61.05
C PRO A 1096 19.17 -4.48 61.79
N LEU A 1097 18.57 -3.29 61.91
CA LEU A 1097 19.06 -2.25 62.81
C LEU A 1097 18.63 -2.51 64.26
N VAL A 1098 19.44 -2.06 65.20
CA VAL A 1098 19.02 -1.80 66.59
C VAL A 1098 18.66 -0.31 66.69
N PRO A 1099 17.47 0.07 67.18
CA PRO A 1099 17.14 1.47 67.43
C PRO A 1099 17.95 2.01 68.61
N THR A 1100 18.67 3.12 68.40
CA THR A 1100 19.39 3.83 69.46
C THR A 1100 18.51 4.90 70.09
N GLU A 1101 18.32 4.83 71.41
CA GLU A 1101 17.51 5.80 72.15
C GLU A 1101 18.15 7.20 72.21
N LEU A 1102 17.32 8.23 72.12
CA LEU A 1102 17.61 9.57 72.66
C LEU A 1102 16.80 9.76 73.96
N PRO A 1103 17.34 10.46 74.98
CA PRO A 1103 16.81 10.41 76.33
C PRO A 1103 15.50 11.19 76.50
N ILE A 1104 14.60 10.62 77.31
CA ILE A 1104 13.29 11.18 77.64
C ILE A 1104 13.43 12.43 78.52
N THR A 1105 12.68 13.48 78.19
CA THR A 1105 12.13 14.42 79.18
C THR A 1105 10.62 14.54 79.02
N LEU A 1106 9.91 14.77 80.12
CA LEU A 1106 8.47 14.57 80.25
C LEU A 1106 7.74 15.92 80.29
N LEU A 1107 6.58 16.06 79.63
CA LEU A 1107 5.46 16.88 80.12
C LEU A 1107 4.13 16.63 79.38
N ALA A 1108 3.04 16.94 80.08
CA ALA A 1108 1.72 16.35 79.96
C ALA A 1108 0.75 16.90 78.88
N ALA A 1109 -0.24 16.06 78.56
CA ALA A 1109 -1.65 16.36 78.22
C ALA A 1109 -2.01 17.05 76.88
N GLY A 1110 -3.06 16.56 76.21
CA GLY A 1110 -3.84 17.37 75.25
C GLY A 1110 -4.52 16.68 74.05
N ALA A 1111 -5.64 15.98 74.28
CA ALA A 1111 -6.89 16.04 73.49
C ALA A 1111 -6.95 15.89 71.93
N LEU A 1112 -7.94 15.07 71.51
CA LEU A 1112 -8.78 15.12 70.28
C LEU A 1112 -8.22 14.74 68.87
N VAL A 1113 -8.95 13.80 68.23
CA VAL A 1113 -9.41 13.76 66.80
C VAL A 1113 -8.37 13.79 65.66
N GLY A 1114 -8.45 12.94 64.62
CA GLY A 1114 -9.35 11.80 64.41
C GLY A 1114 -9.50 11.34 62.94
N VAL A 1115 -9.81 10.05 62.76
CA VAL A 1115 -10.49 9.39 61.62
C VAL A 1115 -10.26 9.93 60.20
N LEU A 1116 -9.57 9.15 59.36
CA LEU A 1116 -10.10 8.75 58.04
C LEU A 1116 -9.44 7.50 57.41
N LEU A 1117 -9.36 6.40 58.15
CA LEU A 1117 -9.03 5.08 57.61
C LEU A 1117 -10.30 4.21 57.52
N LEU A 1118 -11.25 4.66 56.70
CA LEU A 1118 -12.60 4.07 56.56
C LEU A 1118 -13.13 4.14 55.11
N ALA A 1119 -12.32 3.69 54.14
CA ALA A 1119 -12.66 3.82 52.70
C ALA A 1119 -12.50 2.56 51.84
N LEU A 1120 -11.65 1.57 52.21
CA LEU A 1120 -11.34 0.45 51.30
C LEU A 1120 -11.53 -0.98 51.84
N LEU A 1121 -12.00 -1.17 53.08
CA LEU A 1121 -12.35 -2.52 53.59
C LEU A 1121 -13.84 -2.87 53.45
N LEU A 1122 -14.64 -2.03 52.77
CA LEU A 1122 -16.10 -2.16 52.66
C LEU A 1122 -16.63 -2.11 51.20
N PHE A 1123 -15.86 -2.62 50.23
CA PHE A 1123 -16.37 -2.83 48.85
C PHE A 1123 -16.41 -4.30 48.39
N VAL A 1124 -15.67 -5.20 49.06
CA VAL A 1124 -15.59 -6.63 48.67
C VAL A 1124 -16.84 -7.45 49.06
N LEU A 1125 -17.74 -6.91 49.89
CA LEU A 1125 -18.85 -7.68 50.49
C LEU A 1125 -20.25 -7.05 50.40
N TRP A 1126 -20.57 -6.24 49.38
CA TRP A 1126 -21.98 -5.88 49.13
C TRP A 1126 -22.38 -5.58 47.67
N ARG A 1127 -22.72 -6.62 46.88
CA ARG A 1127 -23.98 -6.72 46.10
C ARG A 1127 -24.07 -7.98 45.21
N ARG A 1128 -24.77 -9.02 45.69
CA ARG A 1128 -25.57 -9.95 44.86
C ARG A 1128 -26.75 -10.52 45.65
N ARG A 1129 -27.95 -9.98 45.41
CA ARG A 1129 -29.32 -10.42 45.78
C ARG A 1129 -30.22 -9.19 45.54
N THR A 1130 -31.40 -9.25 44.93
CA THR A 1130 -32.29 -10.33 44.42
C THR A 1130 -32.79 -9.93 43.01
N THR A 1131 -33.34 -10.77 42.13
CA THR A 1131 -34.50 -11.68 42.31
C THR A 1131 -34.51 -12.96 41.46
N GLN A 1132 -35.30 -13.92 41.95
CA GLN A 1132 -35.76 -15.20 41.37
C GLN A 1132 -37.19 -15.05 40.78
N PRO A 1133 -37.90 -16.10 40.28
CA PRO A 1133 -37.53 -17.51 40.02
C PRO A 1133 -37.52 -17.76 38.47
N ALA A 1134 -37.84 -18.90 37.82
CA ALA A 1134 -38.27 -20.29 38.13
C ALA A 1134 -37.91 -21.18 36.90
N ALA A 1135 -38.01 -22.51 36.84
CA ALA A 1135 -38.25 -23.60 37.81
C ALA A 1135 -37.47 -24.86 37.34
N ALA A 1136 -37.46 -25.94 38.12
CA ALA A 1136 -36.85 -27.24 37.81
C ALA A 1136 -37.95 -28.34 37.70
N PRO A 1137 -37.69 -29.64 37.40
CA PRO A 1137 -36.38 -30.31 37.24
C PRO A 1137 -36.22 -31.37 36.11
N ALA A 1138 -34.96 -31.76 35.87
CA ALA A 1138 -34.43 -33.09 35.53
C ALA A 1138 -34.98 -33.96 34.37
N VAL A 1139 -34.06 -34.52 33.58
CA VAL A 1139 -33.92 -35.97 33.30
C VAL A 1139 -32.51 -36.25 32.70
N GLN A 1140 -32.02 -37.49 32.77
CA GLN A 1140 -30.74 -37.94 32.19
C GLN A 1140 -30.95 -38.51 30.78
N SER A 1141 -30.03 -38.30 29.82
CA SER A 1141 -29.54 -39.34 28.88
C SER A 1141 -28.55 -38.84 27.81
N THR A 1142 -27.50 -39.63 27.56
CA THR A 1142 -26.84 -39.97 26.26
C THR A 1142 -26.66 -38.94 25.12
N ALA A 1143 -25.40 -38.83 24.68
CA ALA A 1143 -24.88 -38.79 23.29
C ALA A 1143 -25.79 -38.40 22.10
N GLY A 1144 -25.27 -37.50 21.24
CA GLY A 1144 -25.79 -37.18 19.90
C GLY A 1144 -24.75 -36.43 19.06
N GLU A 1145 -24.82 -36.56 17.74
CA GLU A 1145 -23.85 -36.05 16.75
C GLU A 1145 -24.27 -34.68 16.16
N GLY A 1146 -23.30 -33.93 15.61
CA GLY A 1146 -23.52 -32.72 14.80
C GLY A 1146 -23.77 -31.42 15.60
N ILE A 1147 -23.35 -30.24 15.14
CA ILE A 1147 -22.59 -29.86 13.92
C ILE A 1147 -21.33 -29.12 14.34
#